data_AF-A0A934SAA2-F1
#
_entry.id   AF-A0A934SAA2-F1
#
_cell.length_a   1.000
_cell.length_b   1.000
_cell.length_c   1.000
_cell.angle_alpha   90.00
_cell.angle_beta   90.00
_cell.angle_gamma   90.00
#
_symmetry.space_group_name_H-M   'P 1'
#
loop_
_entity.id
_entity.type
_entity.pdbx_description
1 polymer ?
#
loop_
_entity_poly.entity_id
_entity_poly.type
_entity_poly.pdbx_seq_one_letter_code
_entity_poly.pdbx_strand_id
1 'polypeptide(L)'
;MPVRKLLTVLFFTLLWLRCGAMEPAAPDFSEGFALIDALEIPQISPEATWTKIPDQTVYFDYHIRDYLANLKGNGWSLPSGHDEPTILRGLGSLDNTEIPQNSHFKAKKVDLRADVEKLIESIQQARKEDSPEYFLKGYGNFSSEEAGPFFIFAVQLHQHGDAELANQLVNALFLAAPNREVVLDSGINLIADQAYSKLIEQFYQSQDWKALHQGLMELVQKFPRGWQARNAVGLLLEPSKARAESQPPRPLTLDGISLDPEAVQSIDWMLKAPSSNDFEIPEELAEQLSQLPASARQQYLSQMSNAGNRILTDDLRNWLLADKKTFDESKSIAVPTLRLGMKAIPVLIALAEDDYLTYFPNSPANSFSMSFDSDLGPVENMQQQLAHLNHPLRRSDIATQLLDAMLPASDDYVREMDASQTKSAALDFWQQHQNDSRDQLAYAYLTSSSKEQKIAAASIIATSSDESLHQKFEAQILNSVSPVKEIETVATYIRKRKTPTTEFFKVYRSAVIAQYQQIEPSEDYELGMDRKMAMEIMKQMGAKAEGLSIQGRARELARENLENPEISIRAFYNSIKEEPLAKQFLAMLAGAKAATEPRTRSYFLAYCINYHSRSLNDEFAPEKNPRKLSSSEKKVWQALLADKNDIPAEMNRYTDDSDTVGQLAAIALETSLEGMFMDFQRASLVLHKSAGELAYERASARLKGKPIPPLPDASRVDASRLEEMVHHAGSLPTNEVHPYLTNLSPDELMAWIDWLEDPQTPAFPQSLQKLRLQIIKRSKGYLSYPDQPGVGNIGVGFEITPQALESWMEEIARNLPDHSRTYINLTSTAIGPGLEILAFRSNLEPAEESETESERPSLSRLFYSSFDALVGEEAPADSTGVIYLELYTADQNFDFPIQIVDGKARYSEFKAPLSDALEAAASSSESFDLDVQILSRADAEAIRAAEDDN
;
A
#
# COMPACT_ATOMS: atom_id res chain seq x y z
N MET A 1 -19.90 68.18 -15.94
CA MET A 1 -18.50 68.06 -15.47
C MET A 1 -17.58 68.48 -16.62
N PRO A 2 -16.62 69.40 -16.46
CA PRO A 2 -15.82 69.88 -17.58
C PRO A 2 -14.81 68.80 -18.02
N VAL A 3 -14.68 68.60 -19.34
CA VAL A 3 -13.85 67.58 -20.03
C VAL A 3 -12.40 67.51 -19.51
N ARG A 4 -11.86 68.63 -19.00
CA ARG A 4 -10.55 68.67 -18.33
C ARG A 4 -10.45 67.79 -17.09
N LYS A 5 -11.50 67.70 -16.25
CA LYS A 5 -11.48 66.83 -15.05
C LYS A 5 -11.54 65.34 -15.42
N LEU A 6 -12.23 64.98 -16.50
CA LEU A 6 -12.31 63.60 -16.97
C LEU A 6 -10.95 63.12 -17.52
N LEU A 7 -10.28 63.96 -18.30
CA LEU A 7 -8.93 63.67 -18.82
C LEU A 7 -7.87 63.61 -17.73
N THR A 8 -7.95 64.44 -16.69
CA THR A 8 -7.02 64.33 -15.55
C THR A 8 -7.24 63.05 -14.75
N VAL A 9 -8.50 62.63 -14.53
CA VAL A 9 -8.78 61.35 -13.87
C VAL A 9 -8.29 60.19 -14.73
N LEU A 10 -8.59 60.16 -16.04
CA LEU A 10 -8.13 59.09 -16.93
C LEU A 10 -6.59 59.03 -17.04
N PHE A 11 -5.91 60.18 -17.07
CA PHE A 11 -4.45 60.24 -17.13
C PHE A 11 -3.82 59.79 -15.81
N PHE A 12 -4.42 60.11 -14.66
CA PHE A 12 -3.98 59.58 -13.36
C PHE A 12 -4.27 58.09 -13.24
N THR A 13 -5.43 57.59 -13.68
CA THR A 13 -5.74 56.16 -13.66
C THR A 13 -4.82 55.38 -14.61
N LEU A 14 -4.49 55.92 -15.78
CA LEU A 14 -3.52 55.31 -16.70
C LEU A 14 -2.07 55.41 -16.19
N LEU A 15 -1.69 56.47 -15.46
CA LEU A 15 -0.40 56.52 -14.76
C LEU A 15 -0.37 55.56 -13.57
N TRP A 16 -1.49 55.36 -12.88
CA TRP A 16 -1.63 54.43 -11.76
C TRP A 16 -1.70 52.97 -12.22
N LEU A 17 -2.15 52.73 -13.46
CA LEU A 17 -2.09 51.43 -14.15
C LEU A 17 -0.73 51.17 -14.83
N ARG A 18 0.07 52.21 -15.14
CA ARG A 18 1.42 52.07 -15.74
C ARG A 18 2.56 52.12 -14.73
N CYS A 19 2.41 52.89 -13.67
CA CYS A 19 3.20 52.70 -12.45
C CYS A 19 2.52 51.55 -11.74
N GLY A 20 2.82 50.30 -12.14
CA GLY A 20 2.32 49.10 -11.47
C GLY A 20 2.37 49.36 -9.97
N ALA A 21 1.21 49.32 -9.31
CA ALA A 21 1.11 49.61 -7.90
C ALA A 21 2.19 48.75 -7.24
N MET A 22 3.25 49.38 -6.72
CA MET A 22 4.25 48.65 -5.96
C MET A 22 3.44 47.96 -4.88
N GLU A 23 3.36 46.64 -4.95
CA GLU A 23 2.74 45.88 -3.89
C GLU A 23 3.40 46.35 -2.60
N PRO A 24 2.60 46.69 -1.57
CA PRO A 24 3.18 47.11 -0.31
C PRO A 24 4.18 46.04 0.12
N ALA A 25 5.40 46.46 0.45
CA ALA A 25 6.43 45.53 0.90
C ALA A 25 5.84 44.60 1.98
N ALA A 26 6.13 43.30 1.88
CA ALA A 26 5.67 42.34 2.87
C ALA A 26 6.07 42.83 4.28
N PRO A 27 5.20 42.66 5.30
CA PRO A 27 5.58 43.00 6.67
C PRO A 27 6.88 42.27 7.06
N ASP A 28 7.72 42.94 7.83
CA ASP A 28 8.94 42.32 8.36
C ASP A 28 8.60 41.45 9.57
N PHE A 29 8.82 40.14 9.44
CA PHE A 29 8.60 39.14 10.48
C PHE A 29 9.91 38.64 11.11
N SER A 30 11.05 39.32 10.92
CA SER A 30 12.36 38.88 11.43
C SER A 30 12.37 38.61 12.94
N GLU A 31 11.68 39.44 13.74
CA GLU A 31 11.52 39.19 15.18
C GLU A 31 10.75 37.89 15.46
N GLY A 32 9.74 37.58 14.65
CA GLY A 32 8.97 36.34 14.74
C GLY A 32 9.81 35.12 14.38
N PHE A 33 10.59 35.18 13.29
CA PHE A 33 11.51 34.10 12.93
C PHE A 33 12.55 33.84 14.03
N ALA A 34 13.12 34.89 14.62
CA ALA A 34 14.04 34.74 15.74
C ALA A 34 13.41 34.04 16.96
N LEU A 35 12.10 34.25 17.21
CA LEU A 35 11.37 33.53 18.26
C LEU A 35 11.18 32.04 17.91
N ILE A 36 10.94 31.70 16.64
CA ILE A 36 10.83 30.31 16.21
C ILE A 36 12.20 29.62 16.20
N ASP A 37 13.26 30.32 15.80
CA ASP A 37 14.65 29.82 15.89
C ASP A 37 15.04 29.46 17.33
N ALA A 38 14.57 30.25 18.31
CA ALA A 38 14.76 29.97 19.72
C ALA A 38 14.06 28.68 20.21
N LEU A 39 13.17 28.08 19.40
CA LEU A 39 12.59 26.77 19.66
C LEU A 39 13.52 25.62 19.23
N GLU A 40 14.76 25.90 18.84
CA GLU A 40 15.80 24.92 18.49
C GLU A 40 15.48 24.12 17.22
N ILE A 41 14.86 24.77 16.24
CA ILE A 41 14.72 24.16 14.92
C ILE A 41 16.11 23.92 14.32
N PRO A 42 16.32 22.77 13.65
CA PRO A 42 17.61 22.46 13.04
C PRO A 42 18.02 23.55 12.04
N GLN A 43 19.21 24.10 12.21
CA GLN A 43 19.67 25.23 11.40
C GLN A 43 19.92 24.83 9.94
N ILE A 44 19.60 25.74 9.02
CA ILE A 44 20.03 25.70 7.63
C ILE A 44 21.27 26.56 7.47
N SER A 45 22.37 25.94 7.02
CA SER A 45 23.59 26.68 6.71
C SER A 45 23.35 27.66 5.55
N PRO A 46 23.93 28.87 5.57
CA PRO A 46 23.97 29.74 4.40
C PRO A 46 24.67 29.13 3.18
N GLU A 47 25.40 28.01 3.36
CA GLU A 47 26.03 27.23 2.29
C GLU A 47 25.13 26.09 1.77
N ALA A 48 23.96 25.86 2.38
CA ALA A 48 23.01 24.87 1.90
C ALA A 48 22.55 25.21 0.48
N THR A 49 22.27 24.18 -0.31
CA THR A 49 21.86 24.37 -1.70
C THR A 49 20.45 23.84 -1.89
N TRP A 50 19.55 24.68 -2.36
CA TRP A 50 18.21 24.26 -2.80
C TRP A 50 18.32 23.30 -3.99
N THR A 51 17.74 22.11 -3.87
CA THR A 51 17.87 21.00 -4.84
C THR A 51 16.55 20.25 -5.02
N LYS A 52 16.45 19.48 -6.10
CA LYS A 52 15.49 18.38 -6.21
C LYS A 52 16.06 17.17 -5.47
N ILE A 53 15.25 16.61 -4.58
CA ILE A 53 15.45 15.40 -3.80
C ILE A 53 14.56 14.31 -4.45
N PRO A 54 15.03 13.06 -4.59
CA PRO A 54 14.24 11.97 -5.18
C PRO A 54 13.02 11.68 -4.31
N ASP A 55 11.92 11.39 -4.98
CA ASP A 55 10.60 11.59 -4.41
C ASP A 55 10.26 10.58 -3.30
N GLN A 56 10.91 9.41 -3.25
CA GLN A 56 10.73 8.44 -2.16
C GLN A 56 11.04 8.98 -0.74
N THR A 57 11.75 10.10 -0.61
CA THR A 57 12.13 10.68 0.69
C THR A 57 11.23 11.83 1.16
N VAL A 58 10.34 12.35 0.30
CA VAL A 58 9.51 13.54 0.57
C VAL A 58 8.01 13.18 0.74
N TYR A 59 7.61 11.94 0.45
CA TYR A 59 6.23 11.53 0.14
C TYR A 59 5.31 11.13 1.31
N PHE A 60 5.58 11.52 2.55
CA PHE A 60 4.66 11.14 3.64
C PHE A 60 3.45 12.06 3.79
N ASP A 61 3.43 13.21 3.12
CA ASP A 61 2.32 14.15 3.24
C ASP A 61 1.64 14.39 1.87
N TYR A 62 0.55 13.66 1.65
CA TYR A 62 -0.29 13.76 0.46
C TYR A 62 -0.89 15.17 0.28
N HIS A 63 -0.94 15.99 1.35
CA HIS A 63 -1.56 17.31 1.33
C HIS A 63 -0.70 18.37 0.64
N ILE A 64 0.65 18.27 0.70
CA ILE A 64 1.52 19.26 0.05
C ILE A 64 1.98 18.86 -1.36
N ARG A 65 1.65 17.64 -1.81
CA ARG A 65 2.17 17.04 -3.05
C ARG A 65 1.91 17.91 -4.28
N ASP A 66 0.70 18.45 -4.41
CA ASP A 66 0.29 19.21 -5.60
C ASP A 66 1.02 20.57 -5.69
N TYR A 67 1.36 21.16 -4.54
CA TYR A 67 2.22 22.34 -4.49
C TYR A 67 3.65 21.99 -4.92
N LEU A 68 4.19 20.86 -4.44
CA LEU A 68 5.56 20.43 -4.75
C LEU A 68 5.72 19.99 -6.21
N ALA A 69 4.69 19.39 -6.84
CA ALA A 69 4.72 18.96 -8.24
C ALA A 69 5.10 20.10 -9.21
N ASN A 70 4.81 21.33 -8.79
CA ASN A 70 5.07 22.54 -9.55
C ASN A 70 6.46 23.14 -9.34
N LEU A 71 7.22 22.71 -8.32
CA LEU A 71 8.52 23.28 -7.98
C LEU A 71 9.66 22.51 -8.64
N LYS A 72 10.77 23.19 -8.96
CA LYS A 72 11.96 22.55 -9.51
C LYS A 72 12.81 21.88 -8.43
N GLY A 73 12.81 22.42 -7.22
CA GLY A 73 13.37 21.82 -6.02
C GLY A 73 12.31 21.55 -4.96
N ASN A 74 12.62 20.61 -4.06
CA ASN A 74 11.73 20.17 -2.98
C ASN A 74 12.52 19.96 -1.67
N GLY A 75 13.75 20.48 -1.56
CA GLY A 75 14.48 20.49 -0.30
C GLY A 75 15.92 21.02 -0.37
N TRP A 76 16.60 20.96 0.76
CA TRP A 76 17.95 21.44 0.97
C TRP A 76 18.97 20.29 0.91
N SER A 77 20.04 20.48 0.15
CA SER A 77 21.28 19.73 0.32
C SER A 77 22.17 20.51 1.29
N LEU A 78 22.44 19.91 2.45
CA LEU A 78 23.29 20.53 3.46
C LEU A 78 24.78 20.25 3.15
N PRO A 79 25.70 21.18 3.48
CA PRO A 79 27.12 20.95 3.33
C PRO A 79 27.56 19.77 4.20
N SER A 80 28.22 18.79 3.57
CA SER A 80 28.82 17.61 4.20
C SER A 80 30.29 17.54 3.80
N GLY A 81 31.13 16.94 4.64
CA GLY A 81 32.52 16.68 4.29
C GLY A 81 32.64 15.82 3.03
N HIS A 82 33.76 15.92 2.32
CA HIS A 82 34.01 15.14 1.09
C HIS A 82 33.90 13.62 1.29
N ASP A 83 34.08 13.16 2.53
CA ASP A 83 34.03 11.76 2.99
C ASP A 83 32.80 11.45 3.87
N GLU A 84 31.81 12.36 3.95
CA GLU A 84 30.58 12.19 4.73
C GLU A 84 29.38 11.89 3.82
N PRO A 85 28.30 11.26 4.34
CA PRO A 85 27.06 11.10 3.60
C PRO A 85 26.47 12.47 3.24
N THR A 86 25.82 12.55 2.07
CA THR A 86 25.09 13.77 1.69
C THR A 86 23.86 13.88 2.57
N ILE A 87 23.73 14.99 3.29
CA ILE A 87 22.59 15.23 4.18
C ILE A 87 21.55 16.05 3.43
N LEU A 88 20.36 15.49 3.30
CA LEU A 88 19.21 16.14 2.68
C LEU A 88 18.14 16.50 3.70
N ARG A 89 17.38 17.57 3.42
CA ARG A 89 16.20 17.94 4.20
C ARG A 89 15.08 18.38 3.27
N GLY A 90 13.97 17.67 3.26
CA GLY A 90 12.79 18.03 2.48
C GLY A 90 12.22 19.41 2.85
N LEU A 91 11.48 20.03 1.93
CA LEU A 91 10.75 21.28 2.16
C LEU A 91 9.88 21.14 3.41
N GLY A 92 10.08 22.03 4.39
CA GLY A 92 9.27 22.04 5.60
C GLY A 92 9.51 20.88 6.58
N SER A 93 10.39 19.94 6.22
CA SER A 93 10.81 18.86 7.12
C SER A 93 11.81 19.37 8.16
N LEU A 94 11.79 18.76 9.34
CA LEU A 94 12.75 18.97 10.42
C LEU A 94 13.77 17.83 10.54
N ASP A 95 13.58 16.75 9.77
CA ASP A 95 14.45 15.59 9.74
C ASP A 95 15.47 15.69 8.62
N ASN A 96 16.64 15.14 8.91
CA ASN A 96 17.71 14.97 7.94
C ASN A 96 17.66 13.55 7.39
N THR A 97 17.72 13.40 6.07
CA THR A 97 17.94 12.11 5.42
C THR A 97 19.41 12.01 5.03
N GLU A 98 20.09 11.00 5.54
CA GLU A 98 21.46 10.68 5.13
C GLU A 98 21.43 9.82 3.87
N ILE A 99 21.99 10.33 2.78
CA ILE A 99 22.19 9.58 1.56
C ILE A 99 23.59 8.94 1.58
N PRO A 100 23.69 7.60 1.49
CA PRO A 100 24.96 6.91 1.40
C PRO A 100 25.83 7.39 0.24
N GLN A 101 27.14 7.43 0.44
CA GLN A 101 28.10 7.90 -0.58
C GLN A 101 28.09 7.08 -1.88
N ASN A 102 27.68 5.82 -1.81
CA ASN A 102 27.56 4.94 -2.97
C ASN A 102 26.25 5.17 -3.76
N SER A 103 25.39 6.10 -3.34
CA SER A 103 24.25 6.49 -4.16
C SER A 103 24.71 7.34 -5.35
N HIS A 104 24.00 7.22 -6.47
CA HIS A 104 24.21 8.08 -7.64
C HIS A 104 23.60 9.48 -7.49
N PHE A 105 23.04 9.80 -6.33
CA PHE A 105 22.37 11.07 -6.11
C PHE A 105 23.39 12.21 -6.15
N LYS A 106 23.17 13.15 -7.07
CA LYS A 106 23.92 14.40 -7.16
C LYS A 106 22.95 15.56 -7.02
N ALA A 107 23.06 16.29 -5.91
CA ALA A 107 22.25 17.48 -5.67
C ALA A 107 22.42 18.47 -6.84
N LYS A 108 21.33 18.70 -7.58
CA LYS A 108 21.29 19.67 -8.67
C LYS A 108 20.73 20.97 -8.11
N LYS A 109 21.56 22.01 -8.07
CA LYS A 109 21.13 23.34 -7.66
C LYS A 109 19.98 23.83 -8.54
N VAL A 110 18.90 24.26 -7.91
CA VAL A 110 17.74 24.88 -8.56
C VAL A 110 17.55 26.33 -8.11
N ASP A 111 16.70 27.08 -8.81
CA ASP A 111 16.45 28.50 -8.52
C ASP A 111 15.44 28.63 -7.37
N LEU A 112 15.98 28.82 -6.15
CA LEU A 112 15.19 28.97 -4.93
C LEU A 112 14.15 30.10 -5.03
N ARG A 113 14.51 31.25 -5.60
CA ARG A 113 13.61 32.41 -5.66
C ARG A 113 12.41 32.11 -6.54
N ALA A 114 12.65 31.52 -7.71
CA ALA A 114 11.59 31.16 -8.63
C ALA A 114 10.62 30.12 -8.04
N ASP A 115 11.14 29.11 -7.34
CA ASP A 115 10.29 28.10 -6.68
C ASP A 115 9.47 28.71 -5.53
N VAL A 116 10.06 29.58 -4.71
CA VAL A 116 9.33 30.23 -3.60
C VAL A 116 8.26 31.18 -4.14
N GLU A 117 8.56 31.97 -5.18
CA GLU A 117 7.57 32.83 -5.84
C GLU A 117 6.42 32.01 -6.42
N LYS A 118 6.71 30.86 -7.07
CA LYS A 118 5.68 29.95 -7.58
C LYS A 118 4.84 29.31 -6.46
N LEU A 119 5.46 28.91 -5.35
CA LEU A 119 4.74 28.40 -4.18
C LEU A 119 3.79 29.46 -3.59
N ILE A 120 4.24 30.70 -3.48
CA ILE A 120 3.41 31.83 -3.03
C ILE A 120 2.20 32.02 -3.96
N GLU A 121 2.42 31.98 -5.27
CA GLU A 121 1.35 32.06 -6.27
C GLU A 121 0.33 30.93 -6.11
N SER A 122 0.79 29.69 -5.96
CA SER A 122 -0.09 28.52 -5.74
C SER A 122 -0.92 28.65 -4.46
N ILE A 123 -0.33 29.08 -3.34
CA ILE A 123 -1.04 29.32 -2.07
C ILE A 123 -2.10 30.42 -2.25
N GLN A 124 -1.77 31.50 -2.95
CA GLN A 124 -2.70 32.59 -3.21
C GLN A 124 -3.84 32.18 -4.17
N GLN A 125 -3.56 31.27 -5.10
CA GLN A 125 -4.54 30.75 -6.05
C GLN A 125 -5.52 29.81 -5.37
N ALA A 126 -5.04 28.87 -4.56
CA ALA A 126 -5.88 27.95 -3.78
C ALA A 126 -6.91 28.70 -2.91
N ARG A 127 -6.56 29.90 -2.41
CA ARG A 127 -7.48 30.76 -1.66
C ARG A 127 -8.56 31.42 -2.54
N LYS A 128 -8.25 31.76 -3.80
CA LYS A 128 -9.20 32.44 -4.71
C LYS A 128 -10.23 31.47 -5.26
N GLU A 129 -9.85 30.22 -5.43
CA GLU A 129 -10.66 29.13 -5.95
C GLU A 129 -11.53 28.52 -4.85
N ASP A 130 -12.29 29.35 -4.13
CA ASP A 130 -13.31 28.96 -3.11
C ASP A 130 -14.51 28.21 -3.76
N SER A 131 -14.20 27.34 -4.70
CA SER A 131 -15.05 26.53 -5.56
C SER A 131 -15.51 25.30 -4.76
N PRO A 132 -16.82 24.99 -4.78
CA PRO A 132 -17.37 23.75 -4.22
C PRO A 132 -16.68 22.47 -4.72
N GLU A 133 -16.05 22.47 -5.90
CA GLU A 133 -15.32 21.31 -6.43
C GLU A 133 -14.01 21.03 -5.67
N TYR A 134 -13.33 22.07 -5.19
CA TYR A 134 -12.15 21.89 -4.32
C TYR A 134 -12.55 21.32 -2.95
N PHE A 135 -13.78 21.63 -2.50
CA PHE A 135 -14.42 21.04 -1.33
C PHE A 135 -14.79 19.56 -1.53
N LEU A 136 -15.26 19.18 -2.72
CA LEU A 136 -15.65 17.80 -3.06
C LEU A 136 -14.45 16.85 -3.20
N LYS A 137 -13.27 17.36 -3.52
CA LYS A 137 -12.02 16.56 -3.49
C LYS A 137 -11.48 16.31 -2.06
N GLY A 138 -12.18 16.79 -1.02
CA GLY A 138 -11.78 16.59 0.39
C GLY A 138 -10.74 17.60 0.91
N TYR A 139 -10.34 18.58 0.11
CA TYR A 139 -9.31 19.58 0.43
C TYR A 139 -9.89 20.94 0.88
N GLY A 140 -11.09 20.94 1.48
CA GLY A 140 -11.78 22.16 1.87
C GLY A 140 -11.06 22.93 2.99
N ASN A 141 -10.49 24.08 2.62
CA ASN A 141 -9.63 25.00 3.38
C ASN A 141 -8.17 24.57 3.47
N PHE A 142 -7.26 25.51 3.17
CA PHE A 142 -5.82 25.43 3.45
C PHE A 142 -5.62 24.87 4.86
N SER A 143 -5.24 23.60 4.95
CA SER A 143 -5.39 22.83 6.18
C SER A 143 -4.23 23.13 7.13
N SER A 144 -4.39 22.78 8.41
CA SER A 144 -3.26 22.82 9.35
C SER A 144 -2.10 21.93 8.89
N GLU A 145 -2.39 20.84 8.17
CA GLU A 145 -1.40 19.90 7.65
C GLU A 145 -0.53 20.54 6.57
N GLU A 146 -1.09 21.39 5.70
CA GLU A 146 -0.34 22.14 4.67
C GLU A 146 0.40 23.36 5.26
N ALA A 147 -0.23 24.05 6.21
CA ALA A 147 0.27 25.31 6.75
C ALA A 147 1.59 25.14 7.52
N GLY A 148 1.72 24.05 8.27
CA GLY A 148 2.89 23.75 9.11
C GLY A 148 4.19 23.66 8.29
N PRO A 149 4.30 22.72 7.33
CA PRO A 149 5.51 22.53 6.54
C PRO A 149 5.94 23.81 5.78
N PHE A 150 4.99 24.53 5.18
CA PHE A 150 5.32 25.79 4.49
C PHE A 150 5.78 26.89 5.44
N PHE A 151 5.23 26.96 6.66
CA PHE A 151 5.74 27.87 7.66
C PHE A 151 7.17 27.52 8.08
N ILE A 152 7.46 26.24 8.33
CA ILE A 152 8.83 25.77 8.64
C ILE A 152 9.79 26.10 7.49
N PHE A 153 9.37 25.92 6.24
CA PHE A 153 10.18 26.30 5.09
C PHE A 153 10.46 27.82 5.05
N ALA A 154 9.50 28.66 5.42
CA ALA A 154 9.75 30.10 5.53
C ALA A 154 10.80 30.43 6.61
N VAL A 155 10.81 29.72 7.74
CA VAL A 155 11.87 29.89 8.76
C VAL A 155 13.23 29.45 8.22
N GLN A 156 13.28 28.34 7.48
CA GLN A 156 14.49 27.86 6.82
C GLN A 156 15.05 28.88 5.81
N LEU A 157 14.18 29.54 5.02
CA LEU A 157 14.57 30.65 4.13
C LEU A 157 15.21 31.80 4.92
N HIS A 158 14.63 32.17 6.06
CA HIS A 158 15.18 33.22 6.91
C HIS A 158 16.57 32.84 7.45
N GLN A 159 16.76 31.60 7.93
CA GLN A 159 18.05 31.09 8.40
C GLN A 159 19.13 31.08 7.29
N HIS A 160 18.73 30.71 6.08
CA HIS A 160 19.61 30.70 4.91
C HIS A 160 20.05 32.11 4.48
N GLY A 161 19.33 33.16 4.91
CA GLY A 161 19.62 34.57 4.62
C GLY A 161 18.65 35.23 3.64
N ASP A 162 17.60 34.52 3.19
CA ASP A 162 16.59 35.00 2.24
C ASP A 162 15.37 35.61 2.97
N ALA A 163 15.62 36.57 3.86
CA ALA A 163 14.59 37.18 4.71
C ALA A 163 13.42 37.81 3.93
N GLU A 164 13.69 38.37 2.74
CA GLU A 164 12.64 38.92 1.86
C GLU A 164 11.62 37.84 1.45
N LEU A 165 12.11 36.69 0.96
CA LEU A 165 11.27 35.58 0.51
C LEU A 165 10.54 34.91 1.68
N ALA A 166 11.23 34.75 2.81
CA ALA A 166 10.62 34.27 4.04
C ALA A 166 9.41 35.12 4.46
N ASN A 167 9.56 36.45 4.45
CA ASN A 167 8.50 37.38 4.81
C ASN A 167 7.32 37.34 3.82
N GLN A 168 7.60 37.21 2.53
CA GLN A 168 6.56 37.10 1.50
C GLN A 168 5.77 35.79 1.65
N LEU A 169 6.45 34.66 1.88
CA LEU A 169 5.81 33.36 2.07
C LEU A 169 4.92 33.34 3.32
N VAL A 170 5.42 33.81 4.48
CA VAL A 170 4.59 33.90 5.71
C VAL A 170 3.38 34.81 5.51
N ASN A 171 3.55 35.94 4.81
CA ASN A 171 2.42 36.82 4.51
C ASN A 171 1.36 36.11 3.64
N ALA A 172 1.79 35.34 2.64
CA ALA A 172 0.89 34.54 1.81
C ALA A 172 0.13 33.49 2.64
N LEU A 173 0.83 32.76 3.51
CA LEU A 173 0.23 31.79 4.44
C LEU A 173 -0.79 32.42 5.38
N PHE A 174 -0.46 33.56 6.00
CA PHE A 174 -1.38 34.30 6.88
C PHE A 174 -2.61 34.87 6.17
N LEU A 175 -2.49 35.13 4.87
CA LEU A 175 -3.61 35.56 4.05
C LEU A 175 -4.47 34.36 3.62
N ALA A 176 -3.88 33.20 3.34
CA ALA A 176 -4.58 31.99 2.90
C ALA A 176 -5.32 31.27 4.05
N ALA A 177 -4.71 31.17 5.22
CA ALA A 177 -5.28 30.46 6.36
C ALA A 177 -6.51 31.19 6.96
N PRO A 178 -7.44 30.47 7.62
CA PRO A 178 -8.61 31.07 8.29
C PRO A 178 -8.24 32.14 9.33
N ASN A 179 -7.09 31.96 9.97
CA ASN A 179 -6.46 32.93 10.85
C ASN A 179 -4.94 32.63 10.95
N ARG A 180 -4.19 33.57 11.53
CA ARG A 180 -2.72 33.46 11.62
C ARG A 180 -2.29 32.39 12.61
N GLU A 181 -3.12 32.17 13.63
CA GLU A 181 -2.90 31.19 14.68
C GLU A 181 -2.81 29.78 14.12
N VAL A 182 -3.61 29.40 13.12
CA VAL A 182 -3.52 28.07 12.46
C VAL A 182 -2.13 27.84 11.89
N VAL A 183 -1.56 28.82 11.17
CA VAL A 183 -0.22 28.70 10.57
C VAL A 183 0.86 28.54 11.64
N LEU A 184 0.79 29.39 12.68
CA LEU A 184 1.75 29.37 13.78
C LEU A 184 1.64 28.09 14.62
N ASP A 185 0.43 27.72 15.01
CA ASP A 185 0.15 26.56 15.85
C ASP A 185 0.54 25.27 15.09
N SER A 186 0.30 25.18 13.78
CA SER A 186 0.72 24.03 12.96
C SER A 186 2.24 23.91 12.84
N GLY A 187 2.94 25.02 12.62
CA GLY A 187 4.40 25.04 12.61
C GLY A 187 4.99 24.65 13.97
N ILE A 188 4.45 25.19 15.06
CA ILE A 188 4.87 24.84 16.42
C ILE A 188 4.60 23.36 16.71
N ASN A 189 3.46 22.82 16.24
CA ASN A 189 3.12 21.42 16.40
C ASN A 189 4.21 20.51 15.80
N LEU A 190 4.63 20.75 14.56
CA LEU A 190 5.70 19.99 13.91
C LEU A 190 7.03 20.05 14.69
N ILE A 191 7.40 21.23 15.17
CA ILE A 191 8.63 21.41 15.96
C ILE A 191 8.57 20.61 17.27
N ALA A 192 7.43 20.67 17.95
CA ALA A 192 7.23 19.97 19.20
C ALA A 192 7.17 18.45 19.01
N ASP A 193 6.49 17.96 17.97
CA ASP A 193 6.39 16.53 17.63
C ASP A 193 7.76 15.95 17.24
N GLN A 194 8.58 16.71 16.52
CA GLN A 194 9.97 16.33 16.23
C GLN A 194 10.81 16.24 17.50
N ALA A 195 10.72 17.26 18.37
CA ALA A 195 11.48 17.30 19.62
C ALA A 195 11.06 16.17 20.56
N TYR A 196 9.77 15.87 20.62
CA TYR A 196 9.22 14.72 21.33
C TYR A 196 9.74 13.40 20.76
N SER A 197 9.68 13.21 19.44
CA SER A 197 10.14 11.98 18.78
C SER A 197 11.62 11.70 19.07
N LYS A 198 12.48 12.73 19.01
CA LYS A 198 13.91 12.62 19.37
C LYS A 198 14.11 12.27 20.84
N LEU A 199 13.34 12.88 21.75
CA LEU A 199 13.40 12.56 23.18
C LEU A 199 13.04 11.10 23.45
N ILE A 200 12.00 10.59 22.79
CA ILE A 200 11.53 9.21 22.94
C ILE A 200 12.55 8.22 22.35
N GLU A 201 13.13 8.52 21.19
CA GLU A 201 14.21 7.73 20.60
C GLU A 201 15.43 7.64 21.55
N GLN A 202 15.87 8.78 22.09
CA GLN A 202 16.95 8.84 23.07
C GLN A 202 16.63 8.06 24.34
N PHE A 203 15.37 8.07 24.79
CA PHE A 203 14.93 7.26 25.92
C PHE A 203 15.07 5.76 25.62
N TYR A 204 14.64 5.27 24.46
CA TYR A 204 14.79 3.85 24.15
C TYR A 204 16.25 3.43 23.97
N GLN A 205 17.11 4.32 23.49
CA GLN A 205 18.55 4.08 23.39
C GLN A 205 19.24 4.06 24.77
N SER A 206 18.89 4.98 25.67
CA SER A 206 19.56 5.19 26.97
C SER A 206 18.92 4.47 28.16
N GLN A 207 17.63 4.15 28.06
CA GLN A 207 16.77 3.67 29.15
C GLN A 207 16.74 4.58 30.39
N ASP A 208 17.11 5.87 30.25
CA ASP A 208 17.18 6.83 31.36
C ASP A 208 15.84 7.52 31.61
N TRP A 209 15.10 7.00 32.60
CA TRP A 209 13.83 7.57 33.04
C TRP A 209 13.94 9.00 33.56
N LYS A 210 15.08 9.38 34.16
CA LYS A 210 15.27 10.72 34.69
C LYS A 210 15.45 11.73 33.56
N ALA A 211 16.22 11.35 32.53
CA ALA A 211 16.36 12.15 31.31
C ALA A 211 15.02 12.29 30.58
N LEU A 212 14.25 11.19 30.45
CA LEU A 212 12.92 11.25 29.85
C LEU A 212 11.98 12.19 30.62
N HIS A 213 11.84 12.02 31.94
CA HIS A 213 10.95 12.86 32.75
C HIS A 213 11.31 14.36 32.62
N GLN A 214 12.60 14.68 32.74
CA GLN A 214 13.07 16.06 32.59
C GLN A 214 12.76 16.61 31.20
N GLY A 215 13.05 15.85 30.14
CA GLY A 215 12.76 16.24 28.77
C GLY A 215 11.28 16.47 28.51
N LEU A 216 10.39 15.60 29.01
CA LEU A 216 8.94 15.78 28.87
C LEU A 216 8.46 17.06 29.55
N MET A 217 8.96 17.34 30.76
CA MET A 217 8.65 18.57 31.50
C MET A 217 9.12 19.81 30.74
N GLU A 218 10.35 19.76 30.21
CA GLU A 218 10.93 20.84 29.40
C GLU A 218 10.12 21.08 28.14
N LEU A 219 9.70 20.05 27.41
CA LEU A 219 8.85 20.19 26.21
C LEU A 219 7.49 20.83 26.54
N VAL A 220 6.78 20.35 27.57
CA VAL A 220 5.47 20.89 27.97
C VAL A 220 5.56 22.37 28.42
N GLN A 221 6.71 22.76 29.00
CA GLN A 221 7.00 24.14 29.38
C GLN A 221 7.42 25.01 28.18
N LYS A 222 8.26 24.46 27.28
CA LYS A 222 8.80 25.14 26.09
C LYS A 222 7.71 25.43 25.06
N PHE A 223 6.73 24.53 24.93
CA PHE A 223 5.61 24.64 24.01
C PHE A 223 4.27 24.78 24.77
N PRO A 224 3.99 25.94 25.39
CA PRO A 224 2.75 26.14 26.17
C PRO A 224 1.49 26.26 25.30
N ARG A 225 1.66 26.46 23.99
CA ARG A 225 0.60 26.64 22.98
C ARG A 225 1.09 26.05 21.65
N GLY A 226 0.16 25.70 20.76
CA GLY A 226 0.44 25.31 19.37
C GLY A 226 0.73 23.83 19.21
N TRP A 227 1.31 23.20 20.22
CA TRP A 227 1.49 21.76 20.26
C TRP A 227 0.19 21.05 20.66
N GLN A 228 -0.45 20.38 19.71
CA GLN A 228 -1.73 19.69 19.88
C GLN A 228 -1.62 18.56 20.90
N ALA A 229 -0.53 17.81 20.85
CA ALA A 229 -0.29 16.66 21.73
C ALA A 229 0.21 17.03 23.14
N ARG A 230 0.39 18.32 23.44
CA ARG A 230 0.93 18.81 24.71
C ARG A 230 0.21 18.23 25.93
N ASN A 231 -1.13 18.25 25.90
CA ASN A 231 -1.92 17.81 27.05
C ASN A 231 -1.86 16.28 27.20
N ALA A 232 -1.84 15.54 26.09
CA ALA A 232 -1.61 14.10 26.07
C ALA A 232 -0.24 13.74 26.65
N VAL A 233 0.82 14.42 26.24
CA VAL A 233 2.17 14.26 26.82
C VAL A 233 2.20 14.63 28.32
N GLY A 234 1.38 15.60 28.74
CA GLY A 234 1.19 15.94 30.15
C GLY A 234 0.76 14.76 31.01
N LEU A 235 0.01 13.79 30.46
CA LEU A 235 -0.40 12.56 31.16
C LEU A 235 0.80 11.65 31.51
N LEU A 236 1.95 11.80 30.83
CA LEU A 236 3.15 11.00 31.07
C LEU A 236 4.06 11.59 32.16
N LEU A 237 3.84 12.82 32.62
CA LEU A 237 4.75 13.50 33.56
C LEU A 237 4.81 12.82 34.94
N GLU A 238 3.67 12.56 35.57
CA GLU A 238 3.65 11.89 36.88
C GLU A 238 4.15 10.44 36.81
N PRO A 239 3.73 9.62 35.82
CA PRO A 239 4.27 8.27 35.66
C PRO A 239 5.78 8.22 35.40
N SER A 240 6.31 9.10 34.53
CA SER A 240 7.75 9.18 34.26
C SER A 240 8.54 9.65 35.48
N LYS A 241 7.99 10.57 36.29
CA LYS A 241 8.58 10.99 37.56
C LYS A 241 8.70 9.83 38.55
N ALA A 242 7.63 9.05 38.71
CA ALA A 242 7.64 7.88 39.58
C ALA A 242 8.75 6.90 39.17
N ARG A 243 8.94 6.69 37.86
CA ARG A 243 10.06 5.89 37.31
C ARG A 243 11.43 6.52 37.58
N ALA A 244 11.58 7.83 37.35
CA ALA A 244 12.83 8.56 37.59
C ALA A 244 13.27 8.52 39.07
N GLU A 245 12.30 8.52 39.99
CA GLU A 245 12.51 8.39 41.44
C GLU A 245 12.65 6.93 41.90
N SER A 246 12.68 5.97 40.95
CA SER A 246 12.73 4.52 41.23
C SER A 246 11.62 4.04 42.17
N GLN A 247 10.45 4.69 42.14
CA GLN A 247 9.30 4.22 42.88
C GLN A 247 8.92 2.84 42.34
N PRO A 248 8.70 1.84 43.21
CA PRO A 248 8.22 0.55 42.75
C PRO A 248 6.81 0.71 42.18
N PRO A 249 6.41 -0.16 41.24
CA PRO A 249 5.02 -0.20 40.80
C PRO A 249 4.10 -0.49 41.99
N ARG A 250 2.83 -0.08 41.88
CA ARG A 250 1.85 -0.37 42.93
C ARG A 250 1.71 -1.89 43.10
N PRO A 251 1.65 -2.41 44.33
CA PRO A 251 1.34 -3.82 44.55
C PRO A 251 0.00 -4.16 43.89
N LEU A 252 -0.03 -5.25 43.13
CA LEU A 252 -1.24 -5.68 42.45
C LEU A 252 -2.23 -6.22 43.48
N THR A 253 -3.41 -5.61 43.53
CA THR A 253 -4.51 -6.03 44.41
C THR A 253 -5.81 -5.96 43.64
N LEU A 254 -6.68 -6.95 43.83
CA LEU A 254 -8.04 -6.95 43.32
C LEU A 254 -8.97 -7.32 44.48
N ASP A 255 -9.94 -6.44 44.80
CA ASP A 255 -10.73 -6.57 46.01
C ASP A 255 -11.46 -7.91 46.09
N GLY A 256 -11.19 -8.66 47.16
CA GLY A 256 -11.80 -9.97 47.41
C GLY A 256 -11.31 -11.11 46.51
N ILE A 257 -10.33 -10.87 45.63
CA ILE A 257 -9.82 -11.87 44.68
C ILE A 257 -8.31 -12.09 44.93
N SER A 258 -7.93 -13.34 45.22
CA SER A 258 -6.52 -13.72 45.31
C SER A 258 -5.91 -13.83 43.91
N LEU A 259 -4.80 -13.14 43.69
CA LEU A 259 -4.05 -13.20 42.42
C LEU A 259 -3.20 -14.48 42.37
N ASP A 260 -3.12 -15.11 41.20
CA ASP A 260 -2.27 -16.29 40.99
C ASP A 260 -0.78 -15.86 40.99
N PRO A 261 0.09 -16.43 41.85
CA PRO A 261 1.49 -16.01 41.94
C PRO A 261 2.27 -16.18 40.63
N GLU A 262 1.95 -17.19 39.81
CA GLU A 262 2.60 -17.43 38.53
C GLU A 262 2.23 -16.33 37.52
N ALA A 263 0.98 -15.87 37.54
CA ALA A 263 0.52 -14.76 36.72
C ALA A 263 1.16 -13.43 37.12
N VAL A 264 1.27 -13.17 38.43
CA VAL A 264 2.01 -12.01 38.94
C VAL A 264 3.47 -12.07 38.50
N GLN A 265 4.13 -13.23 38.62
CA GLN A 265 5.52 -13.42 38.20
C GLN A 265 5.70 -13.24 36.69
N SER A 266 4.79 -13.76 35.87
CA SER A 266 4.81 -13.63 34.40
C SER A 266 4.73 -12.17 33.97
N ILE A 267 3.81 -11.42 34.58
CA ILE A 267 3.66 -9.99 34.37
C ILE A 267 4.92 -9.24 34.85
N ASP A 268 5.42 -9.54 36.05
CA ASP A 268 6.64 -8.91 36.56
C ASP A 268 7.86 -9.21 35.67
N TRP A 269 7.92 -10.39 35.06
CA TRP A 269 8.95 -10.75 34.08
C TRP A 269 8.79 -9.92 32.80
N MET A 270 7.59 -9.88 32.23
CA MET A 270 7.29 -9.07 31.04
C MET A 270 7.68 -7.61 31.25
N LEU A 271 7.49 -7.08 32.46
CA LEU A 271 7.66 -5.66 32.79
C LEU A 271 9.07 -5.29 33.27
N LYS A 272 9.91 -6.29 33.56
CA LYS A 272 11.35 -6.09 33.72
C LYS A 272 11.93 -5.95 32.32
N ALA A 273 12.51 -4.79 32.02
CA ALA A 273 13.21 -4.58 30.77
C ALA A 273 14.11 -5.78 30.48
N PRO A 274 14.14 -6.33 29.25
CA PRO A 274 15.42 -6.79 28.77
C PRO A 274 16.32 -5.56 28.82
N SER A 275 17.22 -5.49 29.80
CA SER A 275 18.37 -4.60 29.66
C SER A 275 18.96 -4.99 28.30
N SER A 276 19.24 -4.01 27.44
CA SER A 276 19.78 -4.26 26.09
C SER A 276 21.13 -4.99 26.10
N ASN A 277 21.68 -5.28 27.30
CA ASN A 277 22.86 -6.09 27.52
C ASN A 277 22.59 -7.54 28.03
N ASP A 278 21.39 -7.88 28.52
CA ASP A 278 21.10 -9.22 29.06
C ASP A 278 20.07 -10.02 28.23
N PHE A 279 19.50 -9.43 27.17
CA PHE A 279 18.99 -10.26 26.09
C PHE A 279 20.22 -10.73 25.31
N GLU A 280 20.72 -11.92 25.65
CA GLU A 280 21.58 -12.64 24.72
C GLU A 280 20.76 -12.84 23.45
N ILE A 281 20.88 -11.89 22.50
CA ILE A 281 20.61 -12.16 21.10
C ILE A 281 21.32 -13.49 20.86
N PRO A 282 20.60 -14.58 20.52
CA PRO A 282 21.22 -15.88 20.36
C PRO A 282 22.53 -15.70 19.58
N GLU A 283 23.64 -16.27 20.04
CA GLU A 283 24.98 -15.98 19.49
C GLU A 283 25.00 -16.09 17.96
N GLU A 284 24.21 -17.02 17.43
CA GLU A 284 23.90 -17.23 16.01
C GLU A 284 23.25 -16.02 15.32
N LEU A 285 22.26 -15.38 15.95
CA LEU A 285 21.60 -14.17 15.45
C LEU A 285 22.48 -12.94 15.64
N ALA A 286 23.25 -12.85 16.73
CA ALA A 286 24.21 -11.76 16.93
C ALA A 286 25.30 -11.76 15.85
N GLU A 287 25.81 -12.94 15.50
CA GLU A 287 26.75 -13.12 14.40
C GLU A 287 26.11 -12.76 13.05
N GLN A 288 24.88 -13.18 12.78
CA GLN A 288 24.14 -12.80 11.57
C GLN A 288 23.93 -11.28 11.46
N LEU A 289 23.49 -10.62 12.54
CA LEU A 289 23.32 -9.16 12.58
C LEU A 289 24.66 -8.43 12.46
N SER A 290 25.74 -9.03 12.97
CA SER A 290 27.09 -8.47 12.86
C SER A 290 27.58 -8.39 11.40
N GLN A 291 27.09 -9.29 10.55
CA GLN A 291 27.44 -9.38 9.12
C GLN A 291 26.53 -8.51 8.23
N LEU A 292 25.42 -8.00 8.74
CA LEU A 292 24.57 -7.08 7.99
C LEU A 292 25.20 -5.68 7.91
N PRO A 293 25.01 -4.96 6.78
CA PRO A 293 25.28 -3.52 6.70
C PRO A 293 24.59 -2.76 7.84
N ALA A 294 25.19 -1.66 8.32
CA ALA A 294 24.67 -0.91 9.46
C ALA A 294 23.21 -0.47 9.28
N SER A 295 22.80 -0.10 8.06
CA SER A 295 21.42 0.23 7.70
C SER A 295 20.47 -0.96 7.83
N ALA A 296 20.87 -2.16 7.38
CA ALA A 296 20.09 -3.39 7.51
C ALA A 296 20.02 -3.88 8.97
N ARG A 297 21.08 -3.69 9.76
CA ARG A 297 21.04 -3.93 11.21
C ARG A 297 20.12 -2.94 11.91
N GLN A 298 20.16 -1.67 11.55
CA GLN A 298 19.27 -0.65 12.09
C GLN A 298 17.83 -0.87 11.65
N GLN A 299 17.60 -1.36 10.43
CA GLN A 299 16.29 -1.80 9.95
C GLN A 299 15.81 -3.06 10.67
N TYR A 300 16.69 -4.00 10.99
CA TYR A 300 16.34 -5.18 11.79
C TYR A 300 16.03 -4.80 13.24
N LEU A 301 16.83 -3.94 13.85
CA LEU A 301 16.60 -3.41 15.19
C LEU A 301 15.36 -2.51 15.23
N SER A 302 15.11 -1.73 14.16
CA SER A 302 13.90 -0.95 14.01
C SER A 302 12.70 -1.86 13.73
N GLN A 303 12.87 -2.98 13.03
CA GLN A 303 11.86 -4.01 12.86
C GLN A 303 11.61 -4.77 14.16
N MET A 304 12.60 -4.93 15.05
CA MET A 304 12.39 -5.50 16.39
C MET A 304 11.78 -4.48 17.36
N SER A 305 12.15 -3.19 17.27
CA SER A 305 11.42 -2.12 17.95
C SER A 305 10.01 -1.97 17.41
N ASN A 306 9.83 -2.23 16.10
CA ASN A 306 8.55 -2.32 15.41
C ASN A 306 7.89 -3.71 15.56
N ALA A 307 8.55 -4.73 16.09
CA ALA A 307 7.92 -6.01 16.44
C ALA A 307 7.30 -5.89 17.84
N GLY A 308 7.80 -4.96 18.65
CA GLY A 308 7.06 -4.38 19.78
C GLY A 308 5.70 -3.79 19.40
N ASN A 309 5.42 -3.57 18.10
CA ASN A 309 4.17 -2.95 17.61
C ASN A 309 2.90 -3.76 17.88
N ARG A 310 3.04 -5.02 18.28
CA ARG A 310 1.90 -5.91 18.49
C ARG A 310 2.19 -6.79 19.70
N ILE A 311 1.89 -6.28 20.90
CA ILE A 311 1.73 -7.14 22.10
C ILE A 311 0.88 -8.35 21.73
N LEU A 312 -0.14 -8.11 20.90
CA LEU A 312 -0.93 -9.11 20.20
C LEU A 312 -0.76 -8.99 18.69
N THR A 313 -0.12 -9.98 18.07
CA THR A 313 -0.27 -10.20 16.64
C THR A 313 -1.72 -10.60 16.33
N ASP A 314 -2.15 -10.54 15.06
CA ASP A 314 -3.52 -10.91 14.71
C ASP A 314 -3.85 -12.36 15.14
N ASP A 315 -2.84 -13.25 15.17
CA ASP A 315 -2.95 -14.62 15.68
C ASP A 315 -3.25 -14.72 17.18
N LEU A 316 -2.91 -13.68 17.95
CA LEU A 316 -3.07 -13.64 19.42
C LEU A 316 -4.37 -12.96 19.86
N ARG A 317 -5.18 -12.38 18.95
CA ARG A 317 -6.48 -11.79 19.31
C ARG A 317 -7.44 -12.79 19.96
N ASN A 318 -7.24 -14.09 19.73
CA ASN A 318 -8.06 -15.17 20.31
C ASN A 318 -7.32 -15.96 21.39
N TRP A 319 -6.41 -15.32 22.14
CA TRP A 319 -5.47 -16.01 23.02
C TRP A 319 -6.12 -16.92 24.08
N LEU A 320 -7.31 -16.57 24.60
CA LEU A 320 -8.03 -17.44 25.55
C LEU A 320 -8.54 -18.74 24.91
N LEU A 321 -8.83 -18.70 23.61
CA LEU A 321 -9.31 -19.84 22.83
C LEU A 321 -8.17 -20.61 22.15
N ALA A 322 -7.02 -19.98 21.91
CA ALA A 322 -5.89 -20.56 21.21
C ALA A 322 -5.30 -21.80 21.91
N ASP A 323 -4.69 -22.71 21.13
CA ASP A 323 -3.91 -23.80 21.72
C ASP A 323 -2.58 -23.23 22.23
N LYS A 324 -2.35 -23.29 23.53
CA LYS A 324 -1.16 -22.75 24.20
C LYS A 324 0.16 -23.27 23.61
N LYS A 325 0.16 -24.44 22.96
CA LYS A 325 1.33 -25.00 22.26
C LYS A 325 1.71 -24.28 20.98
N THR A 326 0.77 -23.51 20.42
CA THR A 326 0.98 -22.72 19.20
C THR A 326 1.57 -21.35 19.50
N PHE A 327 1.64 -20.95 20.78
CA PHE A 327 2.29 -19.71 21.16
C PHE A 327 3.80 -19.83 21.04
N ASP A 328 4.32 -19.14 20.05
CA ASP A 328 5.74 -18.94 19.80
C ASP A 328 6.24 -17.74 20.62
N GLU A 329 7.12 -18.00 21.58
CA GLU A 329 7.69 -16.95 22.46
C GLU A 329 8.49 -15.90 21.70
N SER A 330 8.99 -16.23 20.49
CA SER A 330 9.68 -15.26 19.64
C SER A 330 8.74 -14.20 19.06
N LYS A 331 7.43 -14.48 19.02
CA LYS A 331 6.42 -13.60 18.39
C LYS A 331 5.86 -12.52 19.31
N SER A 332 5.91 -12.71 20.64
CA SER A 332 5.43 -11.70 21.59
C SER A 332 5.91 -11.94 23.01
N ILE A 333 6.31 -10.85 23.67
CA ILE A 333 6.63 -10.78 25.10
C ILE A 333 5.45 -11.17 26.02
N ALA A 334 4.21 -11.10 25.53
CA ALA A 334 3.02 -11.40 26.33
C ALA A 334 2.77 -12.90 26.44
N VAL A 335 3.40 -13.73 25.59
CA VAL A 335 3.15 -15.17 25.49
C VAL A 335 3.18 -15.91 26.85
N PRO A 336 4.16 -15.68 27.75
CA PRO A 336 4.15 -16.32 29.07
C PRO A 336 2.86 -16.04 29.85
N THR A 337 2.36 -14.80 29.81
CA THR A 337 1.11 -14.40 30.47
C THR A 337 -0.09 -15.05 29.80
N LEU A 338 -0.14 -15.02 28.47
CA LEU A 338 -1.25 -15.61 27.70
C LEU A 338 -1.38 -17.12 27.93
N ARG A 339 -0.26 -17.84 28.13
CA ARG A 339 -0.26 -19.28 28.46
C ARG A 339 -0.96 -19.60 29.77
N LEU A 340 -1.15 -18.65 30.67
CA LEU A 340 -1.86 -18.89 31.93
C LEU A 340 -3.39 -18.92 31.74
N GLY A 341 -3.92 -18.41 30.63
CA GLY A 341 -5.35 -18.42 30.32
C GLY A 341 -6.17 -17.63 31.35
N MET A 342 -7.28 -18.20 31.83
CA MET A 342 -8.17 -17.58 32.83
C MET A 342 -7.47 -17.12 34.12
N LYS A 343 -6.31 -17.70 34.47
CA LYS A 343 -5.53 -17.30 35.64
C LYS A 343 -4.84 -15.95 35.47
N ALA A 344 -4.56 -15.51 34.25
CA ALA A 344 -3.96 -14.20 33.99
C ALA A 344 -4.96 -13.06 34.16
N ILE A 345 -6.25 -13.32 33.93
CA ILE A 345 -7.28 -12.27 33.85
C ILE A 345 -7.36 -11.41 35.12
N PRO A 346 -7.43 -11.97 36.35
CA PRO A 346 -7.45 -11.13 37.56
C PRO A 346 -6.24 -10.21 37.70
N VAL A 347 -5.07 -10.67 37.24
CA VAL A 347 -3.84 -9.86 37.28
C VAL A 347 -3.92 -8.75 36.24
N LEU A 348 -4.39 -9.04 35.03
CA LEU A 348 -4.62 -8.03 33.98
C LEU A 348 -5.67 -6.98 34.44
N ILE A 349 -6.77 -7.40 35.07
CA ILE A 349 -7.76 -6.50 35.67
C ILE A 349 -7.13 -5.61 36.75
N ALA A 350 -6.26 -6.17 37.59
CA ALA A 350 -5.55 -5.40 38.62
C ALA A 350 -4.55 -4.38 38.01
N LEU A 351 -4.07 -4.63 36.79
CA LEU A 351 -3.15 -3.75 36.05
C LEU A 351 -3.87 -2.68 35.21
N ALA A 352 -5.16 -2.85 34.88
CA ALA A 352 -5.88 -1.98 33.94
C ALA A 352 -5.92 -0.49 34.35
N GLU A 353 -5.60 -0.18 35.62
CA GLU A 353 -5.49 1.18 36.16
C GLU A 353 -4.07 1.51 36.68
N ASP A 354 -3.08 0.67 36.36
CA ASP A 354 -1.69 0.86 36.75
C ASP A 354 -0.95 1.71 35.72
N ASP A 355 -0.85 3.02 35.99
CA ASP A 355 -0.15 3.99 35.14
C ASP A 355 1.39 3.83 35.12
N TYR A 356 1.95 2.79 35.74
CA TYR A 356 3.39 2.60 35.76
C TYR A 356 3.96 2.34 34.36
N LEU A 357 4.87 3.21 33.90
CA LEU A 357 5.49 3.10 32.59
C LEU A 357 6.46 1.91 32.49
N THR A 358 6.51 1.33 31.31
CA THR A 358 7.34 0.17 30.92
C THR A 358 8.35 0.59 29.87
N TYR A 359 9.24 -0.30 29.43
CA TYR A 359 10.19 0.02 28.36
C TYR A 359 9.65 -0.28 26.95
N PHE A 360 8.42 -0.77 26.84
CA PHE A 360 7.84 -1.12 25.55
C PHE A 360 7.33 0.12 24.83
N PRO A 361 7.63 0.29 23.53
CA PRO A 361 7.08 1.39 22.77
C PRO A 361 5.61 1.19 22.46
N ASN A 362 4.86 2.29 22.50
CA ASN A 362 3.57 2.38 21.84
C ASN A 362 3.82 2.56 20.33
N SER A 363 3.13 1.78 19.51
CA SER A 363 3.27 1.88 18.06
C SER A 363 2.05 2.53 17.41
N PRO A 364 2.24 3.66 16.71
CA PRO A 364 1.16 4.28 15.95
C PRO A 364 0.85 3.56 14.63
N ALA A 365 1.54 2.45 14.29
CA ALA A 365 1.47 1.83 12.97
C ALA A 365 0.08 1.31 12.52
N ASN A 366 -0.89 1.21 13.44
CA ASN A 366 -2.28 0.87 13.10
C ASN A 366 -3.24 2.08 13.20
N SER A 367 -2.73 3.28 13.43
CA SER A 367 -3.51 4.48 13.75
C SER A 367 -3.76 5.42 12.57
N PHE A 368 -3.56 4.97 11.33
CA PHE A 368 -3.68 5.82 10.14
C PHE A 368 -5.09 6.43 9.92
N SER A 369 -6.09 6.08 10.73
CA SER A 369 -7.39 6.75 10.76
C SER A 369 -7.66 7.35 12.14
N MET A 370 -7.22 8.58 12.37
CA MET A 370 -7.82 9.41 13.42
C MET A 370 -9.22 9.83 12.95
N SER A 371 -10.25 9.11 13.35
CA SER A 371 -11.60 9.69 13.31
C SER A 371 -11.66 10.74 14.41
N PHE A 372 -11.56 12.01 14.02
CA PHE A 372 -11.84 13.13 14.91
C PHE A 372 -13.33 13.11 15.24
N ASP A 373 -13.66 12.50 16.38
CA ASP A 373 -14.99 12.61 16.93
C ASP A 373 -15.06 13.92 17.72
N SER A 374 -15.79 14.89 17.16
CA SER A 374 -16.00 16.20 17.78
C SER A 374 -16.77 16.13 19.10
N ASP A 375 -17.40 15.00 19.40
CA ASP A 375 -18.19 14.80 20.61
C ASP A 375 -17.37 14.27 21.80
N LEU A 376 -16.08 13.96 21.59
CA LEU A 376 -15.18 13.54 22.67
C LEU A 376 -14.93 14.69 23.65
N GLY A 377 -15.03 14.37 24.95
CA GLY A 377 -14.64 15.29 26.00
C GLY A 377 -13.13 15.52 26.01
N PRO A 378 -12.65 16.58 26.69
CA PRO A 378 -11.24 16.94 26.69
C PRO A 378 -10.31 15.81 27.18
N VAL A 379 -10.76 14.99 28.12
CA VAL A 379 -9.96 13.87 28.68
C VAL A 379 -9.91 12.71 27.71
N GLU A 380 -11.03 12.31 27.10
CA GLU A 380 -11.02 11.25 26.09
C GLU A 380 -10.16 11.64 24.89
N ASN A 381 -10.27 12.90 24.43
CA ASN A 381 -9.42 13.41 23.35
C ASN A 381 -7.92 13.38 23.73
N MET A 382 -7.55 13.73 24.96
CA MET A 382 -6.16 13.60 25.42
C MET A 382 -5.67 12.14 25.43
N GLN A 383 -6.52 11.20 25.81
CA GLN A 383 -6.19 9.78 25.83
C GLN A 383 -6.07 9.21 24.41
N GLN A 384 -6.98 9.59 23.52
CA GLN A 384 -6.93 9.23 22.10
C GLN A 384 -5.63 9.76 21.47
N GLN A 385 -5.30 11.04 21.68
CA GLN A 385 -4.03 11.61 21.23
C GLN A 385 -2.82 10.87 21.80
N LEU A 386 -2.83 10.53 23.10
CA LEU A 386 -1.74 9.78 23.71
C LEU A 386 -1.57 8.40 23.05
N ALA A 387 -2.66 7.70 22.75
CA ALA A 387 -2.63 6.40 22.08
C ALA A 387 -2.03 6.46 20.66
N HIS A 388 -1.96 7.65 20.04
CA HIS A 388 -1.33 7.89 18.75
C HIS A 388 0.13 8.37 18.85
N LEU A 389 0.62 8.70 20.05
CA LEU A 389 2.02 9.06 20.26
C LEU A 389 2.87 7.81 20.50
N ASN A 390 4.10 7.81 19.99
CA ASN A 390 5.09 6.86 20.47
C ASN A 390 5.53 7.25 21.88
N HIS A 391 5.13 6.47 22.87
CA HIS A 391 5.54 6.64 24.26
C HIS A 391 5.82 5.29 24.91
N PRO A 392 6.53 5.24 26.04
CA PRO A 392 6.67 4.00 26.78
C PRO A 392 5.29 3.59 27.31
N LEU A 393 4.83 2.38 27.00
CA LEU A 393 3.51 1.90 27.38
C LEU A 393 3.38 1.83 28.90
N ARG A 394 2.19 2.14 29.42
CA ARG A 394 1.82 1.86 30.80
C ARG A 394 1.48 0.39 30.97
N ARG A 395 1.60 -0.12 32.20
CA ARG A 395 1.10 -1.43 32.57
C ARG A 395 -0.39 -1.58 32.25
N SER A 396 -1.16 -0.50 32.44
CA SER A 396 -2.57 -0.41 32.04
C SER A 396 -2.78 -0.53 30.54
N ASP A 397 -1.99 0.15 29.71
CA ASP A 397 -2.13 0.06 28.24
C ASP A 397 -1.94 -1.39 27.76
N ILE A 398 -0.92 -2.08 28.27
CA ILE A 398 -0.67 -3.49 27.97
C ILE A 398 -1.83 -4.36 28.44
N ALA A 399 -2.30 -4.14 29.67
CA ALA A 399 -3.38 -4.93 30.24
C ALA A 399 -4.69 -4.73 29.46
N THR A 400 -5.06 -3.49 29.16
CA THR A 400 -6.26 -3.14 28.39
C THR A 400 -6.24 -3.78 27.01
N GLN A 401 -5.14 -3.68 26.25
CA GLN A 401 -5.01 -4.38 24.96
C GLN A 401 -5.22 -5.90 25.07
N LEU A 402 -4.67 -6.52 26.13
CA LEU A 402 -4.83 -7.96 26.38
C LEU A 402 -6.25 -8.34 26.81
N LEU A 403 -6.91 -7.48 27.61
CA LEU A 403 -8.28 -7.66 28.07
C LEU A 403 -9.27 -7.44 26.92
N ASP A 404 -9.12 -6.38 26.14
CA ASP A 404 -9.98 -6.05 24.99
C ASP A 404 -10.03 -7.19 23.98
N ALA A 405 -8.85 -7.72 23.61
CA ALA A 405 -8.77 -8.89 22.73
C ALA A 405 -9.46 -10.14 23.31
N MET A 406 -9.61 -10.21 24.63
CA MET A 406 -10.26 -11.33 25.29
C MET A 406 -11.78 -11.15 25.41
N LEU A 407 -12.32 -9.94 25.36
CA LEU A 407 -13.74 -9.73 25.63
C LEU A 407 -14.61 -10.23 24.47
N PRO A 408 -15.71 -10.98 24.72
CA PRO A 408 -16.61 -11.46 23.69
C PRO A 408 -17.59 -10.34 23.28
N ALA A 409 -17.07 -9.34 22.59
CA ALA A 409 -17.82 -8.18 22.07
C ALA A 409 -17.49 -7.93 20.59
N SER A 410 -18.36 -7.18 19.90
CA SER A 410 -18.05 -6.73 18.54
C SER A 410 -16.89 -5.75 18.54
N ASP A 411 -16.12 -5.73 17.45
CA ASP A 411 -14.97 -4.83 17.31
C ASP A 411 -15.34 -3.37 17.56
N ASP A 412 -16.51 -2.94 17.08
CA ASP A 412 -17.01 -1.57 17.28
C ASP A 412 -17.29 -1.29 18.77
N TYR A 413 -17.88 -2.25 19.49
CA TYR A 413 -18.20 -2.07 20.90
C TYR A 413 -16.95 -2.01 21.76
N VAL A 414 -15.96 -2.89 21.50
CA VAL A 414 -14.69 -2.89 22.25
C VAL A 414 -13.91 -1.60 22.02
N ARG A 415 -13.91 -1.07 20.79
CA ARG A 415 -13.22 0.20 20.48
C ARG A 415 -13.82 1.41 21.20
N GLU A 416 -15.11 1.36 21.52
CA GLU A 416 -15.82 2.41 22.25
C GLU A 416 -15.66 2.30 23.77
N MET A 417 -15.09 1.20 24.29
CA MET A 417 -14.95 1.00 25.72
C MET A 417 -13.77 1.77 26.31
N ASP A 418 -14.03 2.53 27.38
CA ASP A 418 -12.95 3.09 28.20
C ASP A 418 -12.31 2.00 29.10
N ALA A 419 -11.14 2.30 29.67
CA ALA A 419 -10.40 1.35 30.51
C ALA A 419 -11.21 0.85 31.74
N SER A 420 -12.10 1.67 32.30
CA SER A 420 -12.96 1.29 33.42
C SER A 420 -14.07 0.34 32.97
N GLN A 421 -14.66 0.59 31.80
CA GLN A 421 -15.64 -0.29 31.17
C GLN A 421 -14.99 -1.63 30.79
N THR A 422 -13.80 -1.63 30.19
CA THR A 422 -13.02 -2.85 29.89
C THR A 422 -12.75 -3.64 31.16
N LYS A 423 -12.29 -2.98 32.23
CA LYS A 423 -12.05 -3.62 33.53
C LYS A 423 -13.30 -4.26 34.11
N SER A 424 -14.44 -3.55 34.08
CA SER A 424 -15.73 -4.08 34.58
C SER A 424 -16.19 -5.28 33.78
N ALA A 425 -16.21 -5.18 32.45
CA ALA A 425 -16.61 -6.27 31.57
C ALA A 425 -15.70 -7.50 31.71
N ALA A 426 -14.39 -7.27 31.87
CA ALA A 426 -13.42 -8.32 32.12
C ALA A 426 -13.65 -9.04 33.44
N LEU A 427 -13.98 -8.29 34.50
CA LEU A 427 -14.27 -8.85 35.81
C LEU A 427 -15.55 -9.70 35.77
N ASP A 428 -16.61 -9.18 35.17
CA ASP A 428 -17.88 -9.91 35.02
C ASP A 428 -17.69 -11.19 34.21
N PHE A 429 -16.98 -11.09 33.06
CA PHE A 429 -16.65 -12.25 32.23
C PHE A 429 -15.84 -13.30 33.00
N TRP A 430 -14.80 -12.88 33.72
CA TRP A 430 -13.98 -13.79 34.53
C TRP A 430 -14.80 -14.45 35.64
N GLN A 431 -15.61 -13.69 36.38
CA GLN A 431 -16.43 -14.26 37.47
C GLN A 431 -17.41 -15.31 36.94
N GLN A 432 -18.00 -15.06 35.79
CA GLN A 432 -18.94 -15.96 35.13
C GLN A 432 -18.25 -17.23 34.59
N HIS A 433 -17.05 -17.10 34.02
CA HIS A 433 -16.42 -18.16 33.21
C HIS A 433 -15.11 -18.74 33.77
N GLN A 434 -14.60 -18.31 34.93
CA GLN A 434 -13.31 -18.78 35.48
C GLN A 434 -13.20 -20.30 35.67
N ASN A 435 -14.33 -21.00 35.81
CA ASN A 435 -14.41 -22.45 35.99
C ASN A 435 -14.85 -23.19 34.72
N ASP A 436 -15.11 -22.47 33.63
CA ASP A 436 -15.52 -23.08 32.38
C ASP A 436 -14.35 -23.80 31.73
N SER A 437 -14.66 -24.98 31.18
CA SER A 437 -13.75 -25.67 30.27
C SER A 437 -13.55 -24.85 28.99
N ARG A 438 -12.48 -25.15 28.23
CA ARG A 438 -12.21 -24.52 26.93
C ARG A 438 -13.42 -24.59 25.97
N ASP A 439 -14.14 -25.71 26.00
CA ASP A 439 -15.32 -25.93 25.15
C ASP A 439 -16.52 -25.07 25.58
N GLN A 440 -16.70 -24.87 26.89
CA GLN A 440 -17.71 -23.96 27.44
C GLN A 440 -17.37 -22.49 27.15
N LEU A 441 -16.10 -22.11 27.28
CA LEU A 441 -15.61 -20.79 26.89
C LEU A 441 -15.86 -20.53 25.40
N ALA A 442 -15.49 -21.47 24.52
CA ALA A 442 -15.76 -21.33 23.08
C ALA A 442 -17.24 -21.08 22.79
N TYR A 443 -18.15 -21.74 23.51
CA TYR A 443 -19.58 -21.48 23.39
C TYR A 443 -19.98 -20.06 23.84
N ALA A 444 -19.36 -19.51 24.89
CA ALA A 444 -19.59 -18.13 25.32
C ALA A 444 -19.17 -17.10 24.27
N TYR A 445 -18.02 -17.31 23.60
CA TYR A 445 -17.61 -16.42 22.51
C TYR A 445 -18.58 -16.47 21.34
N LEU A 446 -19.11 -17.65 20.99
CA LEU A 446 -20.03 -17.78 19.84
C LEU A 446 -21.22 -16.81 19.89
N THR A 447 -21.71 -16.44 21.08
CA THR A 447 -22.96 -15.69 21.23
C THR A 447 -22.83 -14.17 21.04
N SER A 448 -21.69 -13.56 21.37
CA SER A 448 -21.57 -12.09 21.43
C SER A 448 -20.24 -11.52 20.93
N SER A 449 -19.37 -12.32 20.32
CA SER A 449 -18.01 -11.90 19.94
C SER A 449 -17.84 -11.33 18.53
N SER A 450 -16.63 -10.80 18.28
CA SER A 450 -16.12 -10.47 16.96
C SER A 450 -16.08 -11.68 16.02
N LYS A 451 -15.94 -11.41 14.72
CA LYS A 451 -15.92 -12.45 13.68
C LYS A 451 -14.78 -13.44 13.91
N GLU A 452 -13.59 -12.96 14.25
CA GLU A 452 -12.38 -13.74 14.47
C GLU A 452 -12.53 -14.65 15.70
N GLN A 453 -13.11 -14.12 16.77
CA GLN A 453 -13.41 -14.87 18.00
C GLN A 453 -14.47 -15.96 17.75
N LYS A 454 -15.52 -15.66 16.98
CA LYS A 454 -16.50 -16.68 16.54
C LYS A 454 -15.88 -17.79 15.71
N ILE A 455 -14.97 -17.46 14.78
CA ILE A 455 -14.26 -18.45 13.96
C ILE A 455 -13.39 -19.36 14.84
N ALA A 456 -12.64 -18.79 15.79
CA ALA A 456 -11.83 -19.56 16.74
C ALA A 456 -12.71 -20.48 17.61
N ALA A 457 -13.81 -19.95 18.14
CA ALA A 457 -14.80 -20.70 18.90
C ALA A 457 -15.41 -21.87 18.10
N ALA A 458 -15.82 -21.61 16.86
CA ALA A 458 -16.37 -22.62 15.95
C ALA A 458 -15.38 -23.75 15.70
N SER A 459 -14.08 -23.44 15.54
CA SER A 459 -13.03 -24.44 15.38
C SER A 459 -12.91 -25.35 16.60
N ILE A 460 -12.99 -24.81 17.81
CA ILE A 460 -12.92 -25.60 19.05
C ILE A 460 -14.15 -26.49 19.17
N ILE A 461 -15.35 -25.89 19.09
CA ILE A 461 -16.62 -26.60 19.24
C ILE A 461 -16.71 -27.74 18.22
N ALA A 462 -16.31 -27.52 16.97
CA ALA A 462 -16.32 -28.55 15.93
C ALA A 462 -15.45 -29.79 16.24
N THR A 463 -14.43 -29.63 17.09
CA THR A 463 -13.54 -30.73 17.50
C THR A 463 -13.86 -31.29 18.88
N SER A 464 -14.88 -30.74 19.56
CA SER A 464 -15.33 -31.23 20.86
C SER A 464 -15.93 -32.63 20.75
N SER A 465 -15.80 -33.40 21.84
CA SER A 465 -16.51 -34.68 22.00
C SER A 465 -17.92 -34.51 22.57
N ASP A 466 -18.30 -33.30 23.00
CA ASP A 466 -19.61 -33.01 23.57
C ASP A 466 -20.64 -32.67 22.48
N GLU A 467 -21.48 -33.65 22.13
CA GLU A 467 -22.53 -33.49 21.13
C GLU A 467 -23.57 -32.42 21.53
N SER A 468 -23.72 -32.12 22.82
CA SER A 468 -24.63 -31.05 23.25
C SER A 468 -24.13 -29.67 22.84
N LEU A 469 -22.82 -29.45 22.75
CA LEU A 469 -22.24 -28.20 22.27
C LEU A 469 -22.41 -28.04 20.76
N HIS A 470 -22.32 -29.14 20.00
CA HIS A 470 -22.65 -29.13 18.58
C HIS A 470 -24.09 -28.68 18.36
N GLN A 471 -25.05 -29.26 19.07
CA GLN A 471 -26.46 -28.89 18.95
C GLN A 471 -26.73 -27.43 19.33
N LYS A 472 -26.06 -26.94 20.38
CA LYS A 472 -26.17 -25.52 20.79
C LYS A 472 -25.56 -24.58 19.75
N PHE A 473 -24.40 -24.91 19.18
CA PHE A 473 -23.80 -24.14 18.08
C PHE A 473 -24.76 -24.05 16.90
N GLU A 474 -25.27 -25.20 16.44
CA GLU A 474 -26.19 -25.26 15.31
C GLU A 474 -27.46 -24.44 15.57
N ALA A 475 -28.06 -24.57 16.76
CA ALA A 475 -29.22 -23.78 17.14
C ALA A 475 -28.92 -22.27 17.19
N GLN A 476 -27.77 -21.86 17.72
CA GLN A 476 -27.37 -20.45 17.78
C GLN A 476 -27.23 -19.85 16.38
N ILE A 477 -26.54 -20.55 15.47
CA ILE A 477 -26.36 -20.10 14.08
C ILE A 477 -27.71 -19.98 13.37
N LEU A 478 -28.58 -20.98 13.52
CA LEU A 478 -29.90 -20.98 12.88
C LEU A 478 -30.85 -19.90 13.43
N ASN A 479 -30.62 -19.45 14.67
CA ASN A 479 -31.36 -18.37 15.31
C ASN A 479 -30.68 -16.99 15.16
N SER A 480 -29.55 -16.90 14.45
CA SER A 480 -28.89 -15.62 14.20
C SER A 480 -29.81 -14.68 13.43
N VAL A 481 -29.77 -13.38 13.78
CA VAL A 481 -30.47 -12.33 13.04
C VAL A 481 -29.94 -12.23 11.60
N SER A 482 -28.68 -12.61 11.40
CA SER A 482 -28.04 -12.57 10.09
C SER A 482 -27.23 -13.85 9.83
N PRO A 483 -27.90 -14.94 9.37
CA PRO A 483 -27.21 -16.17 8.99
C PRO A 483 -26.10 -15.96 7.97
N VAL A 484 -26.23 -14.98 7.07
CA VAL A 484 -25.19 -14.64 6.08
C VAL A 484 -23.88 -14.18 6.72
N LYS A 485 -23.95 -13.37 7.79
CA LYS A 485 -22.75 -12.89 8.51
C LYS A 485 -22.00 -14.03 9.22
N GLU A 486 -22.61 -15.20 9.36
CA GLU A 486 -22.03 -16.37 10.02
C GLU A 486 -21.36 -17.37 9.05
N ILE A 487 -21.26 -17.06 7.75
CA ILE A 487 -20.77 -18.01 6.74
C ILE A 487 -19.37 -18.55 7.05
N GLU A 488 -18.43 -17.69 7.45
CA GLU A 488 -17.06 -18.12 7.76
C GLU A 488 -16.98 -18.95 9.05
N THR A 489 -17.79 -18.59 10.05
CA THR A 489 -17.98 -19.33 11.30
C THR A 489 -18.47 -20.75 10.99
N VAL A 490 -19.52 -20.88 10.18
CA VAL A 490 -20.11 -22.16 9.77
C VAL A 490 -19.15 -22.96 8.89
N ALA A 491 -18.44 -22.30 7.97
CA ALA A 491 -17.46 -22.94 7.11
C ALA A 491 -16.33 -23.57 7.93
N THR A 492 -15.86 -22.87 8.96
CA THR A 492 -14.84 -23.38 9.88
C THR A 492 -15.38 -24.55 10.71
N TYR A 493 -16.62 -24.45 11.21
CA TYR A 493 -17.27 -25.53 11.95
C TYR A 493 -17.40 -26.82 11.13
N ILE A 494 -18.00 -26.75 9.94
CA ILE A 494 -18.15 -27.89 9.02
C ILE A 494 -16.77 -28.43 8.62
N ARG A 495 -15.77 -27.56 8.42
CA ARG A 495 -14.43 -27.97 8.02
C ARG A 495 -13.71 -28.80 9.08
N LYS A 496 -13.87 -28.48 10.36
CA LYS A 496 -13.16 -29.15 11.46
C LYS A 496 -13.96 -30.31 12.05
N ARG A 497 -15.29 -30.33 11.92
CA ARG A 497 -16.15 -31.40 12.42
C ARG A 497 -15.94 -32.68 11.61
N LYS A 498 -15.65 -33.78 12.30
CA LYS A 498 -15.38 -35.09 11.68
C LYS A 498 -16.65 -35.90 11.41
N THR A 499 -17.74 -35.58 12.08
CA THR A 499 -19.05 -36.23 11.88
C THR A 499 -19.85 -35.50 10.80
N PRO A 500 -20.74 -36.19 10.07
CA PRO A 500 -21.57 -35.56 9.05
C PRO A 500 -22.40 -34.40 9.62
N THR A 501 -22.40 -33.26 8.92
CA THR A 501 -23.15 -32.03 9.28
C THR A 501 -24.25 -31.73 8.26
N THR A 502 -24.65 -32.74 7.47
CA THR A 502 -25.50 -32.57 6.28
C THR A 502 -26.87 -31.96 6.59
N GLU A 503 -27.53 -32.43 7.65
CA GLU A 503 -28.86 -31.93 8.01
C GLU A 503 -28.82 -30.48 8.50
N PHE A 504 -27.87 -30.14 9.39
CA PHE A 504 -27.65 -28.77 9.83
C PHE A 504 -27.35 -27.84 8.65
N PHE A 505 -26.40 -28.22 7.80
CA PHE A 505 -26.01 -27.40 6.66
C PHE A 505 -27.17 -27.16 5.68
N LYS A 506 -28.03 -28.16 5.45
CA LYS A 506 -29.22 -28.02 4.62
C LYS A 506 -30.19 -26.96 5.17
N VAL A 507 -30.42 -26.95 6.49
CA VAL A 507 -31.28 -25.95 7.15
C VAL A 507 -30.62 -24.57 7.10
N TYR A 508 -29.33 -24.48 7.41
CA TYR A 508 -28.57 -23.23 7.38
C TYR A 508 -28.54 -22.60 5.98
N ARG A 509 -28.22 -23.38 4.95
CA ARG A 509 -28.24 -22.93 3.55
C ARG A 509 -29.61 -22.38 3.16
N SER A 510 -30.69 -23.03 3.60
CA SER A 510 -32.05 -22.55 3.33
C SER A 510 -32.32 -21.19 4.00
N ALA A 511 -31.81 -20.99 5.22
CA ALA A 511 -31.94 -19.72 5.94
C ALA A 511 -31.14 -18.59 5.26
N VAL A 512 -29.91 -18.84 4.81
CA VAL A 512 -29.11 -17.85 4.07
C VAL A 512 -29.76 -17.48 2.75
N ILE A 513 -30.26 -18.46 1.97
CA ILE A 513 -30.98 -18.20 0.72
C ILE A 513 -32.23 -17.36 0.98
N ALA A 514 -33.00 -17.67 2.03
CA ALA A 514 -34.20 -16.91 2.38
C ALA A 514 -33.85 -15.46 2.77
N GLN A 515 -32.76 -15.24 3.51
CA GLN A 515 -32.29 -13.89 3.84
C GLN A 515 -31.90 -13.10 2.59
N TYR A 516 -31.15 -13.71 1.67
CA TYR A 516 -30.80 -13.06 0.39
C TYR A 516 -31.99 -12.79 -0.54
N GLN A 517 -33.12 -13.48 -0.35
CA GLN A 517 -34.36 -13.19 -1.07
C GLN A 517 -35.12 -12.01 -0.45
N GLN A 518 -34.86 -11.67 0.81
CA GLN A 518 -35.48 -10.55 1.53
C GLN A 518 -34.68 -9.26 1.42
N ILE A 519 -33.37 -9.37 1.26
CA ILE A 519 -32.51 -8.23 0.92
C ILE A 519 -32.87 -7.88 -0.53
N GLU A 520 -33.61 -6.78 -0.72
CA GLU A 520 -33.73 -6.18 -2.05
C GLU A 520 -32.32 -5.97 -2.59
N PRO A 521 -32.06 -6.21 -3.89
CA PRO A 521 -30.80 -5.80 -4.50
C PRO A 521 -30.71 -4.27 -4.39
N SER A 522 -30.32 -3.75 -3.24
CA SER A 522 -29.99 -2.35 -3.06
C SER A 522 -28.70 -2.07 -3.82
N GLU A 523 -28.55 -0.84 -4.28
CA GLU A 523 -27.37 -0.28 -4.97
C GLU A 523 -26.04 -0.42 -4.18
N ASP A 524 -26.08 -1.00 -2.99
CA ASP A 524 -24.90 -1.29 -2.17
C ASP A 524 -24.12 -2.49 -2.73
N TYR A 525 -23.24 -2.17 -3.69
CA TYR A 525 -22.37 -3.06 -4.46
C TYR A 525 -21.65 -4.13 -3.60
N GLU A 526 -21.25 -3.79 -2.38
CA GLU A 526 -20.54 -4.70 -1.47
C GLU A 526 -21.38 -5.95 -1.15
N LEU A 527 -22.69 -5.80 -0.98
CA LEU A 527 -23.60 -6.91 -0.67
C LEU A 527 -23.84 -7.86 -1.87
N GLY A 528 -23.72 -7.37 -3.10
CA GLY A 528 -23.93 -8.14 -4.34
C GLY A 528 -22.81 -9.13 -4.62
N MET A 529 -21.56 -8.67 -4.54
CA MET A 529 -20.38 -9.53 -4.68
C MET A 529 -20.30 -10.55 -3.52
N ASP A 530 -20.66 -10.11 -2.32
CA ASP A 530 -20.78 -10.97 -1.14
C ASP A 530 -21.79 -12.10 -1.37
N ARG A 531 -22.90 -11.86 -2.06
CA ARG A 531 -23.91 -12.89 -2.34
C ARG A 531 -23.36 -14.04 -3.18
N LYS A 532 -22.68 -13.78 -4.29
CA LYS A 532 -22.15 -14.85 -5.16
C LYS A 532 -21.04 -15.62 -4.47
N MET A 533 -20.12 -14.90 -3.84
CA MET A 533 -19.04 -15.51 -3.05
C MET A 533 -19.61 -16.37 -1.92
N ALA A 534 -20.60 -15.87 -1.17
CA ALA A 534 -21.30 -16.60 -0.12
C ALA A 534 -21.97 -17.88 -0.63
N MET A 535 -22.71 -17.79 -1.74
CA MET A 535 -23.39 -18.94 -2.34
C MET A 535 -22.39 -20.02 -2.77
N GLU A 536 -21.24 -19.61 -3.28
CA GLU A 536 -20.17 -20.53 -3.64
C GLU A 536 -19.49 -21.14 -2.41
N ILE A 537 -19.17 -20.33 -1.38
CA ILE A 537 -18.64 -20.84 -0.11
C ILE A 537 -19.62 -21.88 0.47
N MET A 538 -20.92 -21.63 0.42
CA MET A 538 -21.95 -22.61 0.81
C MET A 538 -21.90 -23.88 -0.03
N LYS A 539 -21.74 -23.79 -1.35
CA LYS A 539 -21.57 -24.97 -2.21
C LYS A 539 -20.36 -25.81 -1.77
N GLN A 540 -19.23 -25.16 -1.48
CA GLN A 540 -18.02 -25.84 -0.99
C GLN A 540 -18.22 -26.48 0.38
N MET A 541 -18.97 -25.82 1.28
CA MET A 541 -19.36 -26.39 2.58
C MET A 541 -20.22 -27.65 2.42
N GLY A 542 -21.20 -27.64 1.52
CA GLY A 542 -22.09 -28.78 1.25
C GLY A 542 -21.34 -30.03 0.83
N ALA A 543 -20.41 -29.89 -0.12
CA ALA A 543 -19.56 -30.99 -0.56
C ALA A 543 -18.75 -31.63 0.58
N LYS A 544 -18.22 -30.79 1.49
CA LYS A 544 -17.48 -31.27 2.65
C LYS A 544 -18.39 -31.95 3.68
N ALA A 545 -19.59 -31.40 3.91
CA ALA A 545 -20.61 -32.01 4.76
C ALA A 545 -21.05 -33.40 4.24
N GLU A 546 -20.96 -33.63 2.93
CA GLU A 546 -21.21 -34.92 2.27
C GLU A 546 -20.00 -35.88 2.30
N GLY A 547 -18.87 -35.46 2.90
CA GLY A 547 -17.68 -36.29 3.08
C GLY A 547 -16.79 -36.40 1.84
N LEU A 548 -16.93 -35.49 0.85
CA LEU A 548 -16.05 -35.47 -0.31
C LEU A 548 -14.63 -35.05 0.10
N SER A 549 -13.63 -35.84 -0.32
CA SER A 549 -12.23 -35.42 -0.20
C SER A 549 -11.99 -34.11 -0.97
N ILE A 550 -11.01 -33.29 -0.55
CA ILE A 550 -10.69 -32.02 -1.24
C ILE A 550 -10.33 -32.22 -2.72
N GLN A 551 -9.61 -33.30 -3.07
CA GLN A 551 -9.36 -33.63 -4.48
C GLN A 551 -10.63 -34.12 -5.19
N GLY A 552 -11.52 -34.82 -4.49
CA GLY A 552 -12.83 -35.21 -5.00
C GLY A 552 -13.67 -34.00 -5.37
N ARG A 553 -13.74 -33.02 -4.46
CA ARG A 553 -14.44 -31.75 -4.69
C ARG A 553 -13.82 -30.93 -5.80
N ALA A 554 -12.49 -30.81 -5.86
CA ALA A 554 -11.82 -30.14 -6.97
C ALA A 554 -12.21 -30.76 -8.34
N ARG A 555 -12.30 -32.09 -8.43
CA ARG A 555 -12.70 -32.79 -9.66
C ARG A 555 -14.18 -32.60 -10.01
N GLU A 556 -15.04 -32.53 -9.01
CA GLU A 556 -16.47 -32.25 -9.21
C GLU A 556 -16.65 -30.82 -9.71
N LEU A 557 -16.07 -29.85 -9.00
CA LEU A 557 -16.07 -28.44 -9.38
C LEU A 557 -15.56 -28.23 -10.80
N ALA A 558 -14.49 -28.93 -11.18
CA ALA A 558 -13.91 -28.87 -12.51
C ALA A 558 -14.82 -29.44 -13.63
N ARG A 559 -15.82 -30.24 -13.30
CA ARG A 559 -16.79 -30.83 -14.25
C ARG A 559 -18.12 -30.07 -14.29
N GLU A 560 -18.34 -29.18 -13.33
CA GLU A 560 -19.50 -28.30 -13.33
C GLU A 560 -19.36 -27.28 -14.46
N ASN A 561 -20.49 -26.90 -15.08
CA ASN A 561 -20.51 -25.79 -16.03
C ASN A 561 -20.54 -24.49 -15.22
N LEU A 562 -19.35 -23.98 -14.86
CA LEU A 562 -19.21 -22.80 -14.01
C LEU A 562 -19.41 -21.54 -14.84
N GLU A 563 -20.36 -20.71 -14.45
CA GLU A 563 -20.61 -19.39 -15.06
C GLU A 563 -19.42 -18.45 -14.83
N ASN A 564 -18.89 -18.43 -13.60
CA ASN A 564 -17.68 -17.70 -13.24
C ASN A 564 -16.66 -18.64 -12.55
N PRO A 565 -15.78 -19.31 -13.33
CA PRO A 565 -14.78 -20.22 -12.78
C PRO A 565 -13.84 -19.58 -11.76
N GLU A 566 -13.55 -18.28 -11.89
CA GLU A 566 -12.66 -17.56 -10.98
C GLU A 566 -13.20 -17.52 -9.55
N ILE A 567 -14.43 -17.00 -9.38
CA ILE A 567 -15.08 -16.91 -8.07
C ILE A 567 -15.20 -18.31 -7.46
N SER A 568 -15.64 -19.28 -8.26
CA SER A 568 -15.82 -20.67 -7.83
C SER A 568 -14.53 -21.34 -7.35
N ILE A 569 -13.45 -21.18 -8.11
CA ILE A 569 -12.15 -21.75 -7.75
C ILE A 569 -11.48 -20.96 -6.62
N ARG A 570 -11.64 -19.64 -6.56
CA ARG A 570 -11.18 -18.78 -5.45
C ARG A 570 -11.83 -19.16 -4.13
N ALA A 571 -13.15 -19.33 -4.12
CA ALA A 571 -13.89 -19.79 -2.95
C ALA A 571 -13.45 -21.19 -2.53
N PHE A 572 -13.25 -22.11 -3.49
CA PHE A 572 -12.71 -23.43 -3.20
C PHE A 572 -11.30 -23.37 -2.60
N TYR A 573 -10.41 -22.58 -3.19
CA TYR A 573 -9.05 -22.37 -2.69
C TYR A 573 -9.05 -21.82 -1.25
N ASN A 574 -9.86 -20.78 -0.99
CA ASN A 574 -10.04 -20.23 0.35
C ASN A 574 -10.59 -21.28 1.34
N SER A 575 -11.46 -22.19 0.88
CA SER A 575 -12.00 -23.26 1.72
C SER A 575 -10.97 -24.30 2.17
N ILE A 576 -9.86 -24.43 1.44
CA ILE A 576 -8.78 -25.39 1.73
C ILE A 576 -7.48 -24.72 2.23
N LYS A 577 -7.47 -23.40 2.47
CA LYS A 577 -6.27 -22.63 2.90
C LYS A 577 -5.59 -23.18 4.17
N GLU A 578 -6.35 -23.87 5.01
CA GLU A 578 -5.89 -24.48 6.26
C GLU A 578 -5.33 -25.91 6.11
N GLU A 579 -5.45 -26.51 4.92
CA GLU A 579 -4.87 -27.83 4.67
C GLU A 579 -3.35 -27.71 4.52
N PRO A 580 -2.56 -28.76 4.78
CA PRO A 580 -1.13 -28.75 4.45
C PRO A 580 -0.93 -28.31 3.00
N LEU A 581 0.00 -27.39 2.78
CA LEU A 581 0.28 -26.78 1.47
C LEU A 581 0.35 -27.84 0.34
N ALA A 582 1.09 -28.93 0.55
CA ALA A 582 1.16 -30.04 -0.42
C ALA A 582 -0.21 -30.64 -0.80
N LYS A 583 -1.16 -30.72 0.15
CA LYS A 583 -2.53 -31.19 -0.12
C LYS A 583 -3.34 -30.16 -0.91
N GLN A 584 -3.19 -28.88 -0.61
CA GLN A 584 -3.84 -27.80 -1.37
C GLN A 584 -3.42 -27.85 -2.83
N PHE A 585 -2.11 -27.91 -3.07
CA PHE A 585 -1.53 -28.06 -4.40
C PHE A 585 -2.07 -29.29 -5.13
N LEU A 586 -2.09 -30.45 -4.47
CA LEU A 586 -2.63 -31.69 -5.06
C LEU A 586 -4.13 -31.60 -5.37
N ALA A 587 -4.90 -30.83 -4.60
CA ALA A 587 -6.31 -30.57 -4.88
C ALA A 587 -6.48 -29.70 -6.13
N MET A 588 -5.74 -28.59 -6.23
CA MET A 588 -5.75 -27.74 -7.42
C MET A 588 -5.32 -28.50 -8.67
N LEU A 589 -4.26 -29.31 -8.56
CA LEU A 589 -3.78 -30.17 -9.65
C LEU A 589 -4.81 -31.23 -10.07
N ALA A 590 -5.55 -31.80 -9.11
CA ALA A 590 -6.63 -32.75 -9.40
C ALA A 590 -7.81 -32.07 -10.13
N GLY A 591 -8.14 -30.83 -9.75
CA GLY A 591 -9.13 -30.00 -10.42
C GLY A 591 -8.72 -29.71 -11.86
N ALA A 592 -7.51 -29.18 -12.06
CA ALA A 592 -6.95 -28.93 -13.40
C ALA A 592 -7.02 -30.18 -14.30
N LYS A 593 -6.65 -31.35 -13.77
CA LYS A 593 -6.67 -32.59 -14.57
C LYS A 593 -8.09 -33.05 -14.97
N ALA A 594 -9.08 -32.77 -14.13
CA ALA A 594 -10.47 -33.18 -14.34
C ALA A 594 -11.28 -32.17 -15.14
N ALA A 595 -10.85 -30.91 -15.18
CA ALA A 595 -11.50 -29.87 -15.97
C ALA A 595 -11.55 -30.28 -17.43
N THR A 596 -12.72 -30.15 -18.06
CA THR A 596 -12.89 -30.37 -19.50
C THR A 596 -12.77 -29.05 -20.28
N GLU A 597 -13.21 -27.96 -19.67
CA GLU A 597 -13.14 -26.61 -20.23
C GLU A 597 -11.75 -25.99 -20.00
N PRO A 598 -11.10 -25.40 -21.03
CA PRO A 598 -9.79 -24.76 -20.90
C PRO A 598 -9.75 -23.62 -19.88
N ARG A 599 -10.82 -22.82 -19.76
CA ARG A 599 -10.93 -21.71 -18.82
C ARG A 599 -10.87 -22.16 -17.37
N THR A 600 -11.81 -23.01 -16.95
CA THR A 600 -11.80 -23.64 -15.62
C THR A 600 -10.46 -24.31 -15.31
N ARG A 601 -9.87 -25.01 -16.27
CA ARG A 601 -8.56 -25.66 -16.11
C ARG A 601 -7.44 -24.65 -15.83
N SER A 602 -7.43 -23.54 -16.55
CA SER A 602 -6.40 -22.50 -16.44
C SER A 602 -6.43 -21.84 -15.06
N TYR A 603 -7.62 -21.57 -14.51
CA TYR A 603 -7.75 -21.04 -13.15
C TYR A 603 -7.18 -21.98 -12.09
N PHE A 604 -7.44 -23.30 -12.17
CA PHE A 604 -6.81 -24.26 -11.26
C PHE A 604 -5.27 -24.24 -11.37
N LEU A 605 -4.72 -24.10 -12.58
CA LEU A 605 -3.28 -24.00 -12.79
C LEU A 605 -2.69 -22.69 -12.26
N ALA A 606 -3.40 -21.56 -12.41
CA ALA A 606 -2.97 -20.27 -11.83
C ALA A 606 -2.86 -20.34 -10.29
N TYR A 607 -3.80 -21.02 -9.62
CA TYR A 607 -3.67 -21.28 -8.18
C TYR A 607 -2.54 -22.26 -7.83
N CYS A 608 -2.13 -23.15 -8.74
CA CYS A 608 -0.90 -23.92 -8.57
C CYS A 608 0.37 -23.03 -8.67
N ILE A 609 0.33 -21.93 -9.41
CA ILE A 609 1.45 -20.95 -9.50
C ILE A 609 1.50 -20.11 -8.21
N ASN A 610 0.37 -19.52 -7.80
CA ASN A 610 0.26 -18.71 -6.57
C ASN A 610 0.60 -19.45 -5.27
N TYR A 611 0.57 -20.78 -5.29
CA TYR A 611 1.05 -21.62 -4.20
C TYR A 611 2.47 -21.23 -3.74
N HIS A 612 3.35 -20.87 -4.67
CA HIS A 612 4.76 -20.65 -4.38
C HIS A 612 5.04 -19.23 -3.83
N SER A 613 4.35 -18.21 -4.33
CA SER A 613 4.52 -16.82 -3.83
C SER A 613 4.20 -16.71 -2.35
N ARG A 614 3.20 -17.46 -1.86
CA ARG A 614 2.89 -17.51 -0.42
C ARG A 614 3.97 -18.21 0.40
N SER A 615 4.63 -19.23 -0.14
CA SER A 615 5.73 -19.92 0.57
C SER A 615 6.98 -19.06 0.71
N LEU A 616 7.16 -18.07 -0.16
CA LEU A 616 8.27 -17.12 -0.08
C LEU A 616 8.04 -16.03 0.98
N ASN A 617 6.77 -15.72 1.28
CA ASN A 617 6.39 -14.72 2.29
C ASN A 617 6.33 -15.30 3.70
N ASP A 618 6.18 -16.62 3.87
CA ASP A 618 6.45 -17.24 5.17
C ASP A 618 7.97 -17.18 5.40
N GLU A 619 8.39 -16.31 6.33
CA GLU A 619 9.77 -15.95 6.70
C GLU A 619 10.70 -17.13 7.06
N PHE A 620 10.22 -18.37 6.96
CA PHE A 620 10.95 -19.60 7.25
C PHE A 620 11.06 -20.50 6.03
N ALA A 621 11.89 -20.00 5.11
CA ALA A 621 12.73 -20.76 4.19
C ALA A 621 12.04 -21.63 3.12
N PRO A 622 12.47 -21.52 1.85
CA PRO A 622 12.49 -22.72 1.04
C PRO A 622 13.38 -23.71 1.78
N GLU A 623 12.81 -24.79 2.31
CA GLU A 623 13.59 -26.01 2.46
C GLU A 623 14.33 -26.17 1.13
N LYS A 624 15.67 -26.05 1.13
CA LYS A 624 16.55 -26.09 -0.06
C LYS A 624 16.43 -27.39 -0.88
N ASN A 625 15.49 -28.26 -0.53
CA ASN A 625 15.22 -29.53 -1.18
C ASN A 625 14.06 -29.37 -2.15
N PRO A 626 14.32 -29.34 -3.47
CA PRO A 626 13.26 -29.32 -4.47
C PRO A 626 12.31 -30.51 -4.26
N ARG A 627 11.00 -30.24 -4.34
CA ARG A 627 9.95 -31.24 -4.10
C ARG A 627 10.11 -32.42 -5.06
N LYS A 628 10.05 -33.66 -4.57
CA LYS A 628 10.11 -34.85 -5.46
C LYS A 628 8.72 -35.21 -5.99
N LEU A 629 8.59 -35.27 -7.31
CA LEU A 629 7.34 -35.72 -7.96
C LEU A 629 7.09 -37.21 -7.77
N SER A 630 5.92 -37.56 -7.24
CA SER A 630 5.44 -38.95 -7.23
C SER A 630 5.15 -39.47 -8.64
N SER A 631 5.16 -40.79 -8.82
CA SER A 631 4.83 -41.43 -10.11
C SER A 631 3.41 -41.09 -10.58
N SER A 632 2.47 -40.89 -9.66
CA SER A 632 1.10 -40.45 -9.95
C SER A 632 1.04 -39.00 -10.44
N GLU A 633 1.78 -38.09 -9.80
CA GLU A 633 1.83 -36.69 -10.23
C GLU A 633 2.48 -36.56 -11.60
N LYS A 634 3.55 -37.32 -11.87
CA LYS A 634 4.18 -37.33 -13.21
C LYS A 634 3.19 -37.64 -14.32
N LYS A 635 2.29 -38.61 -14.11
CA LYS A 635 1.23 -38.94 -15.09
C LYS A 635 0.21 -37.81 -15.26
N VAL A 636 -0.13 -37.12 -14.18
CA VAL A 636 -1.05 -35.97 -14.24
C VAL A 636 -0.42 -34.82 -15.02
N TRP A 637 0.82 -34.46 -14.70
CA TRP A 637 1.58 -33.43 -15.42
C TRP A 637 1.78 -33.78 -16.89
N GLN A 638 2.15 -35.01 -17.22
CA GLN A 638 2.25 -35.46 -18.61
C GLN A 638 0.94 -35.28 -19.38
N ALA A 639 -0.20 -35.52 -18.73
CA ALA A 639 -1.51 -35.33 -19.36
C ALA A 639 -1.88 -33.84 -19.51
N LEU A 640 -1.50 -32.97 -18.57
CA LEU A 640 -1.72 -31.53 -18.66
C LEU A 640 -0.80 -30.87 -19.69
N LEU A 641 0.48 -31.27 -19.75
CA LEU A 641 1.41 -30.86 -20.81
C LEU A 641 0.99 -31.36 -22.21
N ALA A 642 0.15 -32.39 -22.32
CA ALA A 642 -0.36 -32.82 -23.61
C ALA A 642 -1.51 -31.93 -24.11
N ASP A 643 -2.03 -31.03 -23.27
CA ASP A 643 -3.17 -30.19 -23.58
C ASP A 643 -2.76 -28.99 -24.43
N LYS A 644 -3.30 -28.93 -25.65
CA LYS A 644 -3.00 -27.89 -26.64
C LYS A 644 -4.13 -26.88 -26.81
N ASN A 645 -5.13 -26.88 -25.93
CA ASN A 645 -6.17 -25.88 -25.99
C ASN A 645 -5.58 -24.52 -25.60
N ASP A 646 -6.04 -23.47 -26.26
CA ASP A 646 -5.65 -22.10 -25.97
C ASP A 646 -6.15 -21.71 -24.56
N ILE A 647 -5.37 -20.88 -23.86
CA ILE A 647 -5.85 -20.31 -22.61
C ILE A 647 -6.79 -19.12 -22.89
N PRO A 648 -7.74 -18.84 -21.98
CA PRO A 648 -8.57 -17.65 -22.10
C PRO A 648 -7.73 -16.38 -22.06
N ALA A 649 -8.11 -15.41 -22.89
CA ALA A 649 -7.55 -14.07 -22.97
C ALA A 649 -7.33 -13.40 -21.61
N GLU A 650 -8.34 -13.46 -20.74
CA GLU A 650 -8.33 -12.83 -19.42
C GLU A 650 -7.34 -13.47 -18.43
N MET A 651 -6.88 -14.70 -18.72
CA MET A 651 -5.89 -15.41 -17.91
C MET A 651 -4.46 -15.05 -18.27
N ASN A 652 -4.23 -14.35 -19.39
CA ASN A 652 -2.90 -13.91 -19.79
C ASN A 652 -2.23 -13.06 -18.70
N ARG A 653 -3.02 -12.32 -17.88
CA ARG A 653 -2.51 -11.50 -16.75
C ARG A 653 -1.63 -12.25 -15.74
N TYR A 654 -1.75 -13.58 -15.66
CA TYR A 654 -0.97 -14.39 -14.73
C TYR A 654 0.31 -14.97 -15.36
N THR A 655 0.35 -15.04 -16.69
CA THR A 655 1.38 -15.73 -17.46
C THR A 655 1.36 -15.19 -18.89
N ASP A 656 1.94 -14.00 -19.10
CA ASP A 656 2.02 -13.32 -20.40
C ASP A 656 2.66 -14.19 -21.51
N ASP A 657 3.26 -15.32 -21.14
CA ASP A 657 4.07 -16.17 -21.99
C ASP A 657 3.50 -17.58 -22.28
N SER A 658 2.25 -17.86 -21.93
CA SER A 658 1.60 -19.14 -22.29
C SER A 658 0.45 -18.93 -23.26
N ASP A 659 0.56 -19.48 -24.47
CA ASP A 659 -0.53 -19.50 -25.44
C ASP A 659 -1.49 -20.69 -25.18
N THR A 660 -1.02 -21.76 -24.51
CA THR A 660 -1.77 -23.01 -24.31
C THR A 660 -1.80 -23.48 -22.85
N VAL A 661 -2.83 -24.25 -22.51
CA VAL A 661 -2.95 -24.93 -21.20
C VAL A 661 -1.69 -25.74 -20.87
N GLY A 662 -1.10 -26.41 -21.86
CA GLY A 662 0.12 -27.21 -21.66
C GLY A 662 1.33 -26.37 -21.26
N GLN A 663 1.47 -25.15 -21.79
CA GLN A 663 2.51 -24.21 -21.38
C GLN A 663 2.24 -23.67 -19.98
N LEU A 664 0.99 -23.27 -19.68
CA LEU A 664 0.59 -22.83 -18.34
C LEU A 664 0.85 -23.92 -17.28
N ALA A 665 0.55 -25.19 -17.61
CA ALA A 665 0.85 -26.32 -16.76
C ALA A 665 2.36 -26.53 -16.56
N ALA A 666 3.18 -26.21 -17.56
CA ALA A 666 4.62 -26.28 -17.44
C ALA A 666 5.16 -25.22 -16.47
N ILE A 667 4.65 -23.98 -16.54
CA ILE A 667 4.99 -22.89 -15.62
C ILE A 667 4.60 -23.29 -14.19
N ALA A 668 3.35 -23.75 -13.99
CA ALA A 668 2.89 -24.22 -12.69
C ALA A 668 3.76 -25.35 -12.12
N LEU A 669 4.22 -26.28 -12.97
CA LEU A 669 5.11 -27.35 -12.55
C LEU A 669 6.49 -26.82 -12.12
N GLU A 670 7.15 -26.00 -12.95
CA GLU A 670 8.49 -25.50 -12.65
C GLU A 670 8.50 -24.63 -11.38
N THR A 671 7.51 -23.74 -11.22
CA THR A 671 7.31 -22.93 -10.01
C THR A 671 7.13 -23.79 -8.77
N SER A 672 6.38 -24.91 -8.87
CA SER A 672 6.12 -25.80 -7.72
C SER A 672 7.32 -26.64 -7.26
N LEU A 673 8.41 -26.68 -8.02
CA LEU A 673 9.54 -27.58 -7.78
C LEU A 673 10.81 -26.87 -7.31
N GLU A 674 11.14 -25.74 -7.92
CA GLU A 674 12.42 -25.04 -7.68
C GLU A 674 12.22 -23.68 -7.01
N GLY A 675 10.97 -23.24 -6.87
CA GLY A 675 10.64 -21.95 -6.29
C GLY A 675 11.14 -20.73 -7.06
N MET A 676 11.51 -20.95 -8.32
CA MET A 676 12.10 -19.99 -9.24
C MET A 676 11.02 -19.15 -9.95
N PHE A 677 9.93 -18.79 -9.27
CA PHE A 677 8.90 -17.98 -9.92
C PHE A 677 9.47 -16.66 -10.42
N MET A 678 10.30 -16.01 -9.60
CA MET A 678 10.98 -14.76 -9.96
C MET A 678 12.00 -14.97 -11.08
N ASP A 679 12.82 -16.03 -11.03
CA ASP A 679 13.80 -16.29 -12.10
C ASP A 679 13.11 -16.65 -13.42
N PHE A 680 11.96 -17.34 -13.35
CA PHE A 680 11.18 -17.67 -14.53
C PHE A 680 10.47 -16.43 -15.09
N GLN A 681 9.91 -15.56 -14.26
CA GLN A 681 9.38 -14.26 -14.70
C GLN A 681 10.47 -13.41 -15.35
N ARG A 682 11.66 -13.32 -14.74
CA ARG A 682 12.79 -12.62 -15.36
C ARG A 682 13.18 -13.25 -16.70
N ALA A 683 13.30 -14.57 -16.74
CA ALA A 683 13.60 -15.31 -17.97
C ALA A 683 12.54 -15.07 -19.06
N SER A 684 11.29 -14.84 -18.67
CA SER A 684 10.22 -14.64 -19.63
C SER A 684 10.31 -13.29 -20.35
N LEU A 685 10.85 -12.26 -19.68
CA LEU A 685 11.19 -10.97 -20.30
C LEU A 685 12.12 -11.14 -21.51
N VAL A 686 13.12 -12.04 -21.42
CA VAL A 686 14.12 -12.25 -22.50
C VAL A 686 13.70 -13.30 -23.53
N LEU A 687 12.78 -14.19 -23.17
CA LEU A 687 12.36 -15.31 -24.02
C LEU A 687 11.05 -15.03 -24.77
N HIS A 688 10.23 -14.08 -24.34
CA HIS A 688 8.91 -13.80 -24.91
C HIS A 688 8.08 -15.10 -25.08
N LYS A 689 7.49 -15.33 -26.27
CA LYS A 689 6.75 -16.56 -26.60
C LYS A 689 7.53 -17.86 -26.40
N SER A 690 8.86 -17.79 -26.40
CA SER A 690 9.69 -18.96 -26.11
C SER A 690 9.80 -19.27 -24.62
N ALA A 691 9.31 -18.41 -23.71
CA ALA A 691 9.34 -18.70 -22.28
C ALA A 691 8.36 -19.82 -21.92
N GLY A 692 7.12 -19.78 -22.43
CA GLY A 692 6.18 -20.89 -22.31
C GLY A 692 6.70 -22.18 -22.96
N GLU A 693 7.39 -22.07 -24.10
CA GLU A 693 8.05 -23.22 -24.75
C GLU A 693 9.22 -23.76 -23.92
N LEU A 694 10.06 -22.89 -23.35
CA LEU A 694 11.16 -23.29 -22.48
C LEU A 694 10.64 -23.93 -21.20
N ALA A 695 9.61 -23.36 -20.57
CA ALA A 695 8.92 -23.98 -19.44
C ALA A 695 8.46 -25.40 -19.81
N TYR A 696 7.82 -25.53 -20.98
CA TYR A 696 7.35 -26.81 -21.51
C TYR A 696 8.48 -27.81 -21.69
N GLU A 697 9.60 -27.39 -22.30
CA GLU A 697 10.78 -28.23 -22.51
C GLU A 697 11.42 -28.67 -21.20
N ARG A 698 11.56 -27.74 -20.25
CA ARG A 698 12.09 -27.99 -18.90
C ARG A 698 11.22 -28.98 -18.12
N ALA A 699 9.92 -28.71 -18.03
CA ALA A 699 8.94 -29.59 -17.42
C ALA A 699 8.97 -30.98 -18.07
N SER A 700 8.98 -31.03 -19.41
CA SER A 700 9.05 -32.28 -20.18
C SER A 700 10.34 -33.06 -19.92
N ALA A 701 11.50 -32.38 -19.90
CA ALA A 701 12.79 -32.99 -19.63
C ALA A 701 12.81 -33.59 -18.23
N ARG A 702 12.33 -32.84 -17.24
CA ARG A 702 12.24 -33.27 -15.84
C ARG A 702 11.35 -34.49 -15.66
N LEU A 703 10.17 -34.50 -16.27
CA LEU A 703 9.26 -35.66 -16.24
C LEU A 703 9.85 -36.90 -16.91
N LYS A 704 10.73 -36.72 -17.90
CA LYS A 704 11.44 -37.79 -18.63
C LYS A 704 12.79 -38.16 -17.98
N GLY A 705 13.23 -37.47 -16.92
CA GLY A 705 14.54 -37.68 -16.30
C GLY A 705 15.71 -37.31 -17.21
N LYS A 706 15.51 -36.37 -18.14
CA LYS A 706 16.54 -35.83 -19.04
C LYS A 706 17.21 -34.60 -18.42
N PRO A 707 18.41 -34.20 -18.90
CA PRO A 707 19.00 -32.91 -18.54
C PRO A 707 18.00 -31.78 -18.76
N ILE A 708 17.85 -30.92 -17.76
CA ILE A 708 16.89 -29.80 -17.77
C ILE A 708 17.58 -28.65 -18.53
N PRO A 709 16.98 -28.10 -19.60
CA PRO A 709 17.48 -26.90 -20.25
C PRO A 709 17.68 -25.77 -19.23
N PRO A 710 18.85 -25.12 -19.16
CA PRO A 710 19.07 -24.04 -18.20
C PRO A 710 18.15 -22.84 -18.50
N LEU A 711 17.75 -22.09 -17.46
CA LEU A 711 17.15 -20.76 -17.66
C LEU A 711 18.23 -19.80 -18.19
N PRO A 712 17.87 -18.69 -18.83
CA PRO A 712 18.80 -17.59 -19.08
C PRO A 712 19.45 -17.10 -17.78
N ASP A 713 20.75 -16.82 -17.80
CA ASP A 713 21.51 -16.41 -16.62
C ASP A 713 22.60 -15.39 -17.00
N ALA A 714 22.48 -14.18 -16.46
CA ALA A 714 23.41 -13.09 -16.70
C ALA A 714 24.86 -13.46 -16.33
N SER A 715 25.07 -14.29 -15.30
CA SER A 715 26.40 -14.64 -14.81
C SER A 715 27.22 -15.48 -15.79
N ARG A 716 26.59 -16.03 -16.83
CA ARG A 716 27.27 -16.74 -17.92
C ARG A 716 27.88 -15.82 -18.97
N VAL A 717 27.62 -14.51 -18.88
CA VAL A 717 28.19 -13.49 -19.73
C VAL A 717 29.27 -12.76 -18.94
N ASP A 718 30.52 -12.86 -19.40
CA ASP A 718 31.59 -12.15 -18.72
C ASP A 718 31.52 -10.62 -18.95
N ALA A 719 32.12 -9.86 -18.04
CA ALA A 719 32.10 -8.40 -18.09
C ALA A 719 32.68 -7.82 -19.39
N SER A 720 33.66 -8.50 -20.01
CA SER A 720 34.25 -8.05 -21.28
C SER A 720 33.26 -8.19 -22.43
N ARG A 721 32.46 -9.25 -22.43
CA ARG A 721 31.40 -9.46 -23.41
C ARG A 721 30.26 -8.47 -23.22
N LEU A 722 29.84 -8.22 -21.98
CA LEU A 722 28.85 -7.19 -21.68
C LEU A 722 29.32 -5.80 -22.14
N GLU A 723 30.59 -5.46 -21.90
CA GLU A 723 31.18 -4.20 -22.38
C GLU A 723 31.17 -4.10 -23.91
N GLU A 724 31.54 -5.17 -24.61
CA GLU A 724 31.45 -5.24 -26.07
C GLU A 724 30.01 -5.04 -26.56
N MET A 725 29.04 -5.67 -25.89
CA MET A 725 27.63 -5.59 -26.25
C MET A 725 27.08 -4.17 -26.11
N VAL A 726 27.34 -3.52 -24.97
CA VAL A 726 26.91 -2.15 -24.70
C VAL A 726 27.57 -1.17 -25.67
N HIS A 727 28.88 -1.31 -25.91
CA HIS A 727 29.57 -0.47 -26.88
C HIS A 727 29.04 -0.69 -28.30
N HIS A 728 28.78 -1.94 -28.70
CA HIS A 728 28.24 -2.25 -30.02
C HIS A 728 26.83 -1.67 -30.19
N ALA A 729 25.92 -1.93 -29.25
CA ALA A 729 24.58 -1.34 -29.24
C ALA A 729 24.64 0.18 -29.30
N GLY A 730 25.53 0.80 -28.53
CA GLY A 730 25.76 2.25 -28.57
C GLY A 730 26.35 2.78 -29.89
N SER A 731 26.96 1.93 -30.71
CA SER A 731 27.51 2.32 -32.02
C SER A 731 26.52 2.15 -33.18
N LEU A 732 25.44 1.38 -32.98
CA LEU A 732 24.46 1.09 -34.00
C LEU A 732 23.53 2.28 -34.24
N PRO A 733 23.02 2.45 -35.48
CA PRO A 733 21.86 3.27 -35.73
C PRO A 733 20.69 2.86 -34.84
N THR A 734 19.92 3.85 -34.42
CA THR A 734 18.74 3.70 -33.57
C THR A 734 17.80 2.55 -33.99
N ASN A 735 17.46 2.48 -35.28
CA ASN A 735 16.59 1.44 -35.85
C ASN A 735 17.24 0.04 -35.94
N GLU A 736 18.55 -0.08 -35.67
CA GLU A 736 19.30 -1.34 -35.67
C GLU A 736 19.56 -1.88 -34.26
N VAL A 737 19.36 -1.08 -33.19
CA VAL A 737 19.58 -1.51 -31.81
C VAL A 737 18.60 -2.61 -31.39
N HIS A 738 17.29 -2.47 -31.62
CA HIS A 738 16.34 -3.54 -31.31
C HIS A 738 16.58 -4.82 -32.11
N PRO A 739 16.81 -4.76 -33.44
CA PRO A 739 17.27 -5.91 -34.20
C PRO A 739 18.54 -6.55 -33.61
N TYR A 740 19.48 -5.77 -33.10
CA TYR A 740 20.66 -6.31 -32.42
C TYR A 740 20.31 -7.00 -31.10
N LEU A 741 19.54 -6.34 -30.22
CA LEU A 741 19.14 -6.90 -28.92
C LEU A 741 18.34 -8.19 -29.06
N THR A 742 17.46 -8.26 -30.06
CA THR A 742 16.68 -9.48 -30.37
C THR A 742 17.51 -10.61 -30.96
N ASN A 743 18.73 -10.33 -31.44
CA ASN A 743 19.69 -11.32 -31.91
C ASN A 743 20.68 -11.77 -30.82
N LEU A 744 20.66 -11.15 -29.63
CA LEU A 744 21.43 -11.61 -28.48
C LEU A 744 20.96 -12.99 -28.04
N SER A 745 21.89 -13.80 -27.52
CA SER A 745 21.49 -15.02 -26.82
C SER A 745 20.68 -14.69 -25.56
N PRO A 746 19.85 -15.60 -25.05
CA PRO A 746 19.07 -15.34 -23.84
C PRO A 746 19.93 -14.95 -22.62
N ASP A 747 21.11 -15.56 -22.46
CA ASP A 747 22.06 -15.23 -21.38
C ASP A 747 22.59 -13.79 -21.56
N GLU A 748 22.96 -13.40 -22.79
CA GLU A 748 23.37 -12.03 -23.14
C GLU A 748 22.24 -11.02 -22.89
N LEU A 749 21.02 -11.34 -23.27
CA LEU A 749 19.88 -10.46 -23.05
C LEU A 749 19.55 -10.31 -21.56
N MET A 750 19.74 -11.36 -20.75
CA MET A 750 19.61 -11.25 -19.29
C MET A 750 20.70 -10.34 -18.71
N ALA A 751 21.96 -10.53 -19.11
CA ALA A 751 23.05 -9.65 -18.68
C ALA A 751 22.84 -8.19 -19.09
N TRP A 752 22.20 -7.97 -20.24
CA TRP A 752 21.79 -6.65 -20.69
C TRP A 752 20.71 -6.03 -19.80
N ILE A 753 19.67 -6.77 -19.41
CA ILE A 753 18.61 -6.29 -18.50
C ILE A 753 19.22 -5.95 -17.14
N ASP A 754 20.01 -6.84 -16.55
CA ASP A 754 20.68 -6.60 -15.26
C ASP A 754 21.55 -5.33 -15.29
N TRP A 755 22.22 -5.09 -16.41
CA TRP A 755 22.98 -3.86 -16.64
C TRP A 755 22.10 -2.62 -16.82
N LEU A 756 20.94 -2.74 -17.46
CA LEU A 756 20.00 -1.62 -17.60
C LEU A 756 19.42 -1.16 -16.26
N GLU A 757 19.18 -2.10 -15.35
CA GLU A 757 18.69 -1.83 -13.98
C GLU A 757 19.76 -1.13 -13.13
N ASP A 758 21.04 -1.49 -13.27
CA ASP A 758 22.16 -0.84 -12.57
C ASP A 758 23.37 -0.61 -13.51
N PRO A 759 23.36 0.47 -14.33
CA PRO A 759 24.37 0.72 -15.34
C PRO A 759 25.66 1.32 -14.75
N GLN A 760 26.34 0.56 -13.88
CA GLN A 760 27.59 0.97 -13.21
C GLN A 760 28.79 0.88 -14.14
N THR A 761 28.96 -0.26 -14.81
CA THR A 761 30.10 -0.54 -15.69
C THR A 761 29.72 -1.63 -16.69
N PRO A 762 29.76 -1.35 -18.00
CA PRO A 762 30.14 -0.08 -18.65
C PRO A 762 29.11 1.05 -18.44
N ALA A 763 29.53 2.30 -18.64
CA ALA A 763 28.62 3.44 -18.56
C ALA A 763 27.58 3.44 -19.71
N PHE A 764 26.37 3.94 -19.44
CA PHE A 764 25.28 4.00 -20.40
C PHE A 764 25.60 4.92 -21.61
N PRO A 765 25.70 4.39 -22.85
CA PRO A 765 26.03 5.20 -24.03
C PRO A 765 24.97 6.26 -24.35
N GLN A 766 25.40 7.48 -24.70
CA GLN A 766 24.50 8.59 -25.04
C GLN A 766 23.56 8.28 -26.24
N SER A 767 24.01 7.45 -27.17
CA SER A 767 23.19 6.97 -28.30
C SER A 767 22.02 6.11 -27.85
N LEU A 768 22.16 5.32 -26.78
CA LEU A 768 21.07 4.55 -26.19
C LEU A 768 20.11 5.43 -25.37
N GLN A 769 20.56 6.58 -24.87
CA GLN A 769 19.66 7.50 -24.13
C GLN A 769 18.57 8.04 -25.06
N LYS A 770 18.95 8.35 -26.31
CA LYS A 770 18.01 8.81 -27.35
C LYS A 770 16.97 7.77 -27.72
N LEU A 771 17.27 6.48 -27.51
CA LEU A 771 16.32 5.41 -27.78
C LEU A 771 15.19 5.36 -26.77
N ARG A 772 15.38 5.82 -25.53
CA ARG A 772 14.36 5.77 -24.47
C ARG A 772 13.05 6.45 -24.80
N LEU A 773 13.08 7.46 -25.68
CA LEU A 773 11.88 8.13 -26.16
C LEU A 773 11.36 7.59 -27.50
N GLN A 774 11.99 6.57 -28.07
CA GLN A 774 11.54 6.03 -29.34
C GLN A 774 10.63 4.83 -29.15
N ILE A 775 9.48 4.84 -29.81
CA ILE A 775 8.61 3.68 -29.88
C ILE A 775 9.25 2.66 -30.80
N ILE A 776 9.56 1.51 -30.26
CA ILE A 776 10.40 0.49 -30.89
C ILE A 776 9.62 -0.82 -31.08
N LYS A 777 8.50 -0.97 -30.38
CA LYS A 777 7.63 -2.13 -30.47
C LYS A 777 6.18 -1.74 -30.25
N ARG A 778 5.27 -2.41 -30.95
CA ARG A 778 3.85 -2.45 -30.59
C ARG A 778 3.62 -3.73 -29.79
N SER A 779 3.18 -3.60 -28.55
CA SER A 779 2.86 -4.73 -27.71
C SER A 779 1.49 -5.29 -28.11
N LYS A 780 1.38 -6.62 -28.07
CA LYS A 780 0.07 -7.26 -28.16
C LYS A 780 -0.57 -7.08 -26.80
N GLY A 781 -1.74 -6.43 -26.78
CA GLY A 781 -2.50 -6.08 -25.57
C GLY A 781 -2.40 -7.04 -24.38
N TYR A 782 -2.19 -6.50 -23.16
CA TYR A 782 -2.50 -7.18 -21.88
C TYR A 782 -3.97 -7.64 -21.82
N LEU A 783 -4.83 -6.87 -22.49
CA LEU A 783 -6.23 -7.20 -22.73
C LEU A 783 -6.34 -7.60 -24.20
N SER A 784 -6.98 -8.73 -24.48
CA SER A 784 -7.13 -9.29 -25.83
C SER A 784 -8.09 -8.46 -26.71
N TYR A 785 -7.87 -7.16 -26.79
CA TYR A 785 -8.53 -6.31 -27.75
C TYR A 785 -7.82 -6.50 -29.10
N PRO A 786 -8.54 -6.89 -30.16
CA PRO A 786 -7.95 -6.97 -31.48
C PRO A 786 -7.37 -5.59 -31.86
N ASP A 787 -6.26 -5.58 -32.60
CA ASP A 787 -5.77 -4.37 -33.29
C ASP A 787 -6.96 -3.75 -34.04
N GLN A 788 -7.53 -2.67 -33.49
CA GLN A 788 -8.70 -2.04 -34.10
C GLN A 788 -8.22 -1.21 -35.29
N PRO A 789 -8.82 -1.39 -36.49
CA PRO A 789 -8.54 -0.53 -37.64
C PRO A 789 -8.77 0.94 -37.24
N GLY A 790 -7.72 1.77 -37.29
CA GLY A 790 -7.79 3.19 -36.90
C GLY A 790 -6.84 3.60 -35.77
N VAL A 791 -6.39 2.66 -34.92
CA VAL A 791 -5.37 2.92 -33.85
C VAL A 791 -3.94 3.02 -34.44
N GLY A 792 -3.84 3.22 -35.76
CA GLY A 792 -2.68 2.88 -36.60
C GLY A 792 -1.64 3.98 -36.85
N ASN A 793 -1.79 5.18 -36.28
CA ASN A 793 -0.91 6.29 -36.64
C ASN A 793 0.35 6.41 -35.77
N ILE A 794 0.39 5.77 -34.60
CA ILE A 794 1.67 5.57 -33.91
C ILE A 794 2.30 4.26 -34.40
N GLY A 795 3.26 4.43 -35.32
CA GLY A 795 4.10 3.35 -35.82
C GLY A 795 5.34 3.14 -34.94
N VAL A 796 5.93 1.96 -35.08
CA VAL A 796 7.31 1.71 -34.62
C VAL A 796 8.27 2.63 -35.37
N GLY A 797 9.30 3.09 -34.69
CA GLY A 797 10.28 4.07 -35.16
C GLY A 797 9.90 5.52 -34.85
N PHE A 798 8.73 5.76 -34.27
CA PHE A 798 8.28 7.10 -33.89
C PHE A 798 9.05 7.59 -32.65
N GLU A 799 9.79 8.67 -32.81
CA GLU A 799 10.45 9.35 -31.68
C GLU A 799 9.43 10.25 -30.98
N ILE A 800 9.22 10.02 -29.69
CA ILE A 800 8.35 10.83 -28.84
C ILE A 800 9.06 12.15 -28.57
N THR A 801 8.75 13.12 -29.42
CA THR A 801 9.13 14.51 -29.25
C THR A 801 7.87 15.36 -29.09
N PRO A 802 7.94 16.53 -28.44
CA PRO A 802 6.79 17.43 -28.34
C PRO A 802 6.16 17.76 -29.70
N GLN A 803 6.98 17.99 -30.73
CA GLN A 803 6.54 18.29 -32.09
C GLN A 803 5.82 17.10 -32.74
N ALA A 804 6.32 15.89 -32.50
CA ALA A 804 5.75 14.67 -33.05
C ALA A 804 4.42 14.35 -32.38
N LEU A 805 4.35 14.44 -31.04
CA LEU A 805 3.10 14.29 -30.29
C LEU A 805 2.07 15.34 -30.72
N GLU A 806 2.43 16.62 -30.83
CA GLU A 806 1.52 17.66 -31.32
C GLU A 806 0.95 17.35 -32.71
N SER A 807 1.82 16.94 -33.64
CA SER A 807 1.40 16.59 -35.00
C SER A 807 0.42 15.41 -35.01
N TRP A 808 0.67 14.44 -34.13
CA TRP A 808 -0.19 13.27 -33.94
C TRP A 808 -1.52 13.64 -33.28
N MET A 809 -1.54 14.52 -32.27
CA MET A 809 -2.78 14.99 -31.63
C MET A 809 -3.64 15.84 -32.57
N GLU A 810 -3.04 16.67 -33.42
CA GLU A 810 -3.74 17.39 -34.49
C GLU A 810 -4.39 16.44 -35.50
N GLU A 811 -3.74 15.31 -35.78
CA GLU A 811 -4.33 14.27 -36.63
C GLU A 811 -5.49 13.55 -35.94
N ILE A 812 -5.35 13.20 -34.65
CA ILE A 812 -6.43 12.63 -33.84
C ILE A 812 -7.61 13.60 -33.81
N ALA A 813 -7.37 14.88 -33.53
CA ALA A 813 -8.41 15.90 -33.42
C ALA A 813 -9.23 16.03 -34.71
N ARG A 814 -8.58 15.99 -35.89
CA ARG A 814 -9.26 16.03 -37.18
C ARG A 814 -10.13 14.80 -37.45
N ASN A 815 -9.79 13.67 -36.84
CA ASN A 815 -10.47 12.38 -37.02
C ASN A 815 -11.03 11.85 -35.69
N LEU A 816 -11.44 12.74 -34.77
CA LEU A 816 -11.82 12.36 -33.40
C LEU A 816 -12.85 11.22 -33.33
N PRO A 817 -13.90 11.16 -34.17
CA PRO A 817 -14.84 10.03 -34.16
C PRO A 817 -14.18 8.65 -34.39
N ASP A 818 -13.09 8.61 -35.16
CA ASP A 818 -12.36 7.38 -35.48
C ASP A 818 -11.43 6.94 -34.33
N HIS A 819 -11.03 7.89 -33.47
CA HIS A 819 -10.11 7.66 -32.35
C HIS A 819 -10.77 7.69 -30.97
N SER A 820 -12.01 8.17 -30.84
CA SER A 820 -12.71 8.21 -29.56
C SER A 820 -12.85 6.81 -28.95
N ARG A 821 -12.73 6.77 -27.62
CA ARG A 821 -12.63 5.59 -26.75
C ARG A 821 -11.34 4.80 -26.90
N THR A 822 -10.26 5.46 -27.34
CA THR A 822 -8.96 4.81 -27.45
C THR A 822 -8.11 5.17 -26.25
N TYR A 823 -7.56 4.16 -25.59
CA TYR A 823 -6.54 4.30 -24.57
C TYR A 823 -5.22 3.77 -25.15
N ILE A 824 -4.14 4.52 -24.93
CA ILE A 824 -2.80 4.20 -25.40
C ILE A 824 -1.85 4.37 -24.23
N ASN A 825 -1.08 3.35 -23.92
CA ASN A 825 -0.07 3.33 -22.87
C ASN A 825 1.30 3.10 -23.54
N LEU A 826 2.28 3.90 -23.14
CA LEU A 826 3.64 3.91 -23.68
C LEU A 826 4.61 3.63 -22.54
N THR A 827 4.95 2.37 -22.34
CA THR A 827 5.86 1.93 -21.27
C THR A 827 7.26 1.70 -21.79
N SER A 828 8.23 1.73 -20.87
CA SER A 828 9.60 1.29 -21.16
C SER A 828 9.62 -0.17 -21.63
N THR A 829 10.37 -0.50 -22.68
CA THR A 829 10.41 -1.88 -23.15
C THR A 829 11.17 -2.80 -22.20
N ALA A 830 10.64 -4.01 -22.04
CA ALA A 830 11.23 -5.04 -21.17
C ALA A 830 12.69 -5.44 -21.50
N ILE A 831 13.17 -5.22 -22.73
CA ILE A 831 14.45 -5.75 -23.21
C ILE A 831 15.44 -4.68 -23.65
N GLY A 832 15.13 -3.39 -23.50
CA GLY A 832 15.96 -2.35 -24.13
C GLY A 832 15.52 -0.92 -23.88
N PRO A 833 16.37 0.05 -24.25
CA PRO A 833 15.98 1.45 -24.26
C PRO A 833 14.93 1.71 -25.36
N GLY A 834 13.82 2.32 -24.96
CA GLY A 834 12.73 2.74 -25.82
C GLY A 834 11.38 2.33 -25.28
N LEU A 835 10.34 2.61 -26.05
CA LEU A 835 8.95 2.49 -25.63
C LEU A 835 8.24 1.39 -26.39
N GLU A 836 7.44 0.63 -25.67
CA GLU A 836 6.41 -0.22 -26.25
C GLU A 836 5.07 0.49 -26.18
N ILE A 837 4.33 0.42 -27.29
CA ILE A 837 2.97 0.95 -27.34
C ILE A 837 1.97 -0.17 -27.12
N LEU A 838 1.16 0.01 -26.09
CA LEU A 838 -0.07 -0.72 -25.81
C LEU A 838 -1.24 0.16 -26.21
N ALA A 839 -2.11 -0.27 -27.12
CA ALA A 839 -3.25 0.53 -27.52
C ALA A 839 -4.51 -0.33 -27.65
N PHE A 840 -5.62 0.14 -27.08
CA PHE A 840 -6.91 -0.51 -27.22
C PHE A 840 -8.03 0.52 -27.38
N ARG A 841 -9.10 0.10 -28.06
CA ARG A 841 -10.31 0.89 -28.23
C ARG A 841 -11.46 0.21 -27.50
N SER A 842 -12.08 0.93 -26.58
CA SER A 842 -13.22 0.46 -25.81
C SER A 842 -14.51 0.45 -26.67
N ASN A 843 -15.32 -0.59 -26.50
CA ASN A 843 -16.66 -0.67 -27.07
C ASN A 843 -17.67 0.00 -26.12
N LEU A 844 -18.58 0.83 -26.65
CA LEU A 844 -19.69 1.45 -25.91
C LEU A 844 -20.80 0.48 -25.53
N GLU A 845 -20.68 -0.80 -25.89
CA GLU A 845 -21.71 -1.74 -25.47
C GLU A 845 -21.76 -1.69 -23.94
N PRO A 846 -22.90 -1.29 -23.33
CA PRO A 846 -23.06 -1.38 -21.89
C PRO A 846 -22.66 -2.80 -21.57
N ALA A 847 -21.62 -2.96 -20.74
CA ALA A 847 -21.04 -4.27 -20.52
C ALA A 847 -22.21 -5.21 -20.17
N GLU A 848 -22.51 -6.21 -21.02
CA GLU A 848 -23.57 -7.18 -20.73
C GLU A 848 -23.36 -7.61 -19.29
N GLU A 849 -24.29 -7.24 -18.39
CA GLU A 849 -24.20 -7.29 -16.93
C GLU A 849 -23.11 -8.25 -16.45
N SER A 850 -21.86 -7.77 -16.48
CA SER A 850 -20.72 -8.62 -16.24
C SER A 850 -20.55 -8.55 -14.74
N GLU A 851 -21.09 -9.57 -14.08
CA GLU A 851 -21.24 -9.83 -12.65
C GLU A 851 -20.06 -9.51 -11.70
N THR A 852 -18.94 -8.98 -12.19
CA THR A 852 -17.72 -8.61 -11.45
C THR A 852 -17.15 -7.27 -11.93
N GLU A 853 -17.71 -6.18 -11.43
CA GLU A 853 -17.29 -4.79 -11.73
C GLU A 853 -15.93 -4.40 -11.10
N SER A 854 -15.42 -5.14 -10.11
CA SER A 854 -14.15 -4.82 -9.44
C SER A 854 -12.92 -5.17 -10.25
N GLU A 855 -13.09 -5.89 -11.37
CA GLU A 855 -11.98 -6.34 -12.22
C GLU A 855 -12.02 -5.75 -13.64
N ARG A 856 -13.09 -5.03 -13.99
CA ARG A 856 -13.07 -4.16 -15.18
C ARG A 856 -13.05 -2.73 -14.66
N PRO A 857 -11.97 -1.96 -14.86
CA PRO A 857 -12.08 -0.53 -14.65
C PRO A 857 -13.29 -0.08 -15.47
N SER A 858 -14.29 0.52 -14.82
CA SER A 858 -15.44 1.09 -15.52
C SER A 858 -14.90 1.95 -16.66
N LEU A 859 -15.62 2.06 -17.78
CA LEU A 859 -15.14 2.91 -18.87
C LEU A 859 -14.90 4.34 -18.37
N SER A 860 -15.69 4.79 -17.39
CA SER A 860 -15.40 6.00 -16.61
C SER A 860 -14.06 5.93 -15.87
N ARG A 861 -13.63 4.84 -15.22
CA ARG A 861 -12.29 4.74 -14.58
C ARG A 861 -11.14 4.73 -15.59
N LEU A 862 -11.27 4.05 -16.73
CA LEU A 862 -10.24 4.03 -17.78
C LEU A 862 -10.05 5.38 -18.46
N PHE A 863 -11.11 6.20 -18.49
CA PHE A 863 -11.14 7.51 -19.11
C PHE A 863 -11.46 8.60 -18.09
N TYR A 864 -11.17 8.40 -16.80
CA TYR A 864 -11.72 9.23 -15.71
C TYR A 864 -11.37 10.69 -15.91
N SER A 865 -10.09 10.92 -16.19
CA SER A 865 -9.52 12.24 -16.44
C SER A 865 -10.09 12.89 -17.70
N SER A 866 -10.36 12.11 -18.76
CA SER A 866 -11.03 12.60 -19.97
C SER A 866 -12.52 12.87 -19.78
N PHE A 867 -13.18 12.08 -18.94
CA PHE A 867 -14.61 12.14 -18.67
C PHE A 867 -14.93 13.40 -17.85
N ASP A 868 -14.20 13.63 -16.77
CA ASP A 868 -14.32 14.84 -15.95
C ASP A 868 -14.06 16.10 -16.79
N ALA A 869 -13.06 16.07 -17.67
CA ALA A 869 -12.74 17.19 -18.56
C ALA A 869 -13.83 17.50 -19.62
N LEU A 870 -14.72 16.55 -19.92
CA LEU A 870 -15.76 16.69 -20.95
C LEU A 870 -17.18 16.88 -20.41
N VAL A 871 -17.46 16.32 -19.24
CA VAL A 871 -18.80 16.21 -18.69
C VAL A 871 -18.90 16.77 -17.25
N GLY A 872 -17.77 17.15 -16.65
CA GLY A 872 -17.71 17.89 -15.39
C GLY A 872 -18.30 19.32 -15.50
N GLU A 873 -18.53 19.97 -14.36
CA GLU A 873 -19.22 21.27 -14.32
C GLU A 873 -18.45 22.37 -15.06
N GLU A 874 -17.12 22.27 -15.10
CA GLU A 874 -16.23 23.22 -15.79
C GLU A 874 -15.95 22.88 -17.27
N ALA A 875 -16.54 21.81 -17.81
CA ALA A 875 -16.25 21.35 -19.16
C ALA A 875 -16.64 22.41 -20.22
N PRO A 876 -15.70 22.91 -21.05
CA PRO A 876 -16.00 23.99 -22.00
C PRO A 876 -17.07 23.57 -23.00
N ALA A 877 -18.13 24.35 -23.14
CA ALA A 877 -19.29 23.99 -23.95
C ALA A 877 -18.98 23.78 -25.45
N ASP A 878 -17.87 24.33 -25.95
CA ASP A 878 -17.41 24.17 -27.34
C ASP A 878 -16.51 22.95 -27.57
N SER A 879 -16.11 22.24 -26.52
CA SER A 879 -15.24 21.06 -26.64
C SER A 879 -15.99 19.87 -27.21
N THR A 880 -15.53 19.38 -28.36
CA THR A 880 -16.05 18.18 -29.03
C THR A 880 -15.38 16.88 -28.55
N GLY A 881 -14.26 16.97 -27.83
CA GLY A 881 -13.51 15.85 -27.26
C GLY A 881 -12.30 16.29 -26.46
N VAL A 882 -11.66 15.35 -25.76
CA VAL A 882 -10.43 15.55 -25.00
C VAL A 882 -9.46 14.42 -25.33
N ILE A 883 -8.18 14.79 -25.45
CA ILE A 883 -7.06 13.85 -25.37
C ILE A 883 -6.36 14.15 -24.05
N TYR A 884 -6.33 13.20 -23.13
CA TYR A 884 -5.68 13.33 -21.83
C TYR A 884 -4.37 12.58 -21.84
N LEU A 885 -3.27 13.24 -21.48
CA LEU A 885 -1.95 12.60 -21.38
C LEU A 885 -1.52 12.53 -19.92
N GLU A 886 -1.13 11.35 -19.45
CA GLU A 886 -0.60 11.14 -18.09
C GLU A 886 0.80 10.55 -18.22
N LEU A 887 1.81 11.31 -17.80
CA LEU A 887 3.19 10.86 -17.80
C LEU A 887 3.60 10.51 -16.37
N TYR A 888 3.78 9.22 -16.11
CA TYR A 888 4.32 8.71 -14.86
C TYR A 888 5.83 8.54 -14.98
N THR A 889 6.56 9.24 -14.13
CA THR A 889 7.96 8.95 -13.85
C THR A 889 8.05 8.36 -12.43
N ALA A 890 9.19 7.81 -12.02
CA ALA A 890 9.34 7.32 -10.64
C ALA A 890 9.11 8.43 -9.58
N ASP A 891 9.24 9.69 -10.02
CA ASP A 891 9.30 10.86 -9.17
C ASP A 891 8.02 11.72 -9.26
N GLN A 892 7.45 11.87 -10.46
CA GLN A 892 6.37 12.81 -10.76
C GLN A 892 5.31 12.18 -11.68
N ASN A 893 4.04 12.49 -11.41
CA ASN A 893 2.96 12.32 -12.36
C ASN A 893 2.66 13.66 -13.02
N PHE A 894 2.47 13.68 -14.33
CA PHE A 894 2.10 14.88 -15.05
C PHE A 894 0.88 14.66 -15.93
N ASP A 895 -0.12 15.51 -15.77
CA ASP A 895 -1.41 15.36 -16.41
C ASP A 895 -1.70 16.52 -17.38
N PHE A 896 -2.13 16.20 -18.60
CA PHE A 896 -2.22 17.18 -19.67
C PHE A 896 -3.49 17.01 -20.52
N PRO A 897 -4.57 17.74 -20.20
CA PRO A 897 -5.78 17.74 -21.00
C PRO A 897 -5.61 18.58 -22.27
N ILE A 898 -5.90 17.98 -23.42
CA ILE A 898 -5.90 18.64 -24.74
C ILE A 898 -7.33 18.65 -25.26
N GLN A 899 -7.94 19.84 -25.30
CA GLN A 899 -9.31 20.00 -25.76
C GLN A 899 -9.38 19.98 -27.29
N ILE A 900 -10.43 19.39 -27.85
CA ILE A 900 -10.66 19.35 -29.29
C ILE A 900 -11.86 20.23 -29.61
N VAL A 901 -11.63 21.31 -30.36
CA VAL A 901 -12.70 22.22 -30.81
C VAL A 901 -12.64 22.36 -32.33
N ASP A 902 -13.77 22.13 -32.99
CA ASP A 902 -13.89 22.18 -34.46
C ASP A 902 -12.85 21.33 -35.19
N GLY A 903 -12.55 20.14 -34.65
CA GLY A 903 -11.57 19.20 -35.22
C GLY A 903 -10.11 19.65 -35.09
N LYS A 904 -9.80 20.57 -34.18
CA LYS A 904 -8.45 21.04 -33.88
C LYS A 904 -8.11 20.86 -32.41
N ALA A 905 -6.89 20.41 -32.14
CA ALA A 905 -6.36 20.32 -30.79
C ALA A 905 -6.04 21.73 -30.26
N ARG A 906 -6.53 22.05 -29.05
CA ARG A 906 -6.21 23.26 -28.32
C ARG A 906 -5.33 22.88 -27.13
N TYR A 907 -4.09 23.32 -27.19
CA TYR A 907 -3.10 23.12 -26.14
C TYR A 907 -3.15 24.33 -25.20
N SER A 908 -3.74 24.19 -24.02
CA SER A 908 -3.61 25.18 -22.95
C SER A 908 -2.23 25.03 -22.30
N GLU A 909 -1.34 25.99 -22.52
CA GLU A 909 -0.06 26.21 -21.79
C GLU A 909 0.92 25.03 -21.62
N PHE A 910 0.75 23.93 -22.36
CA PHE A 910 1.39 22.65 -22.04
C PHE A 910 2.71 22.34 -22.79
N LYS A 911 3.04 23.02 -23.89
CA LYS A 911 4.19 22.62 -24.74
C LYS A 911 5.54 22.60 -24.01
N ALA A 912 5.79 23.56 -23.12
CA ALA A 912 7.04 23.63 -22.36
C ALA A 912 7.10 22.56 -21.26
N PRO A 913 6.05 22.41 -20.40
CA PRO A 913 6.00 21.30 -19.45
C PRO A 913 6.16 19.91 -20.07
N LEU A 914 5.52 19.63 -21.22
CA LEU A 914 5.69 18.35 -21.91
C LEU A 914 7.15 18.11 -22.32
N SER A 915 7.78 19.14 -22.89
CA SER A 915 9.15 19.06 -23.37
C SER A 915 10.10 18.79 -22.21
N ASP A 916 9.93 19.51 -21.10
CA ASP A 916 10.75 19.35 -19.90
C ASP A 916 10.55 17.96 -19.29
N ALA A 917 9.32 17.46 -19.25
CA ALA A 917 8.98 16.15 -18.69
C ALA A 917 9.51 14.99 -19.56
N LEU A 918 9.41 15.08 -20.89
CA LEU A 918 10.02 14.11 -21.81
C LEU A 918 11.55 14.16 -21.76
N GLU A 919 12.15 15.34 -21.61
CA GLU A 919 13.61 15.46 -21.45
C GLU A 919 14.08 14.85 -20.13
N ALA A 920 13.33 15.07 -19.04
CA ALA A 920 13.57 14.43 -17.75
C ALA A 920 13.50 12.90 -17.88
N ALA A 921 12.42 12.37 -18.48
CA ALA A 921 12.22 10.95 -18.73
C ALA A 921 13.30 10.33 -19.64
N ALA A 922 13.81 11.06 -20.63
CA ALA A 922 14.93 10.60 -21.46
C ALA A 922 16.25 10.47 -20.68
N SER A 923 16.41 11.32 -19.65
CA SER A 923 17.65 11.46 -18.88
C SER A 923 17.69 10.62 -17.61
N SER A 924 16.55 10.20 -17.06
CA SER A 924 16.47 9.39 -15.84
C SER A 924 16.91 7.95 -16.10
N SER A 925 17.53 7.27 -15.13
CA SER A 925 17.78 5.83 -15.22
C SER A 925 16.52 4.98 -15.03
N GLU A 926 15.43 5.61 -14.61
CA GLU A 926 14.21 4.97 -14.16
C GLU A 926 13.19 4.80 -15.30
N SER A 927 12.27 3.85 -15.14
CA SER A 927 11.15 3.66 -16.05
C SER A 927 10.21 4.86 -16.01
N PHE A 928 9.66 5.20 -17.17
CA PHE A 928 8.49 6.07 -17.25
C PHE A 928 7.38 5.38 -18.05
N ASP A 929 6.15 5.86 -17.85
CA ASP A 929 4.95 5.43 -18.53
C ASP A 929 4.19 6.67 -19.06
N LEU A 930 3.66 6.61 -20.28
CA LEU A 930 2.86 7.67 -20.87
C LEU A 930 1.52 7.12 -21.34
N ASP A 931 0.47 7.49 -20.62
CA ASP A 931 -0.91 7.18 -20.93
C ASP A 931 -1.55 8.28 -21.78
N VAL A 932 -2.39 7.87 -22.72
CA VAL A 932 -3.12 8.71 -23.64
C VAL A 932 -4.56 8.22 -23.70
N GLN A 933 -5.47 8.99 -23.11
CA GLN A 933 -6.90 8.73 -23.13
C GLN A 933 -7.55 9.62 -24.20
N ILE A 934 -8.30 9.05 -25.15
CA ILE A 934 -8.96 9.81 -26.22
C ILE A 934 -10.47 9.60 -26.11
N LEU A 935 -11.21 10.67 -25.82
CA LEU A 935 -12.66 10.61 -25.65
C LEU A 935 -13.36 11.77 -26.37
N SER A 936 -14.41 11.48 -27.13
CA SER A 936 -15.30 12.52 -27.67
C SER A 936 -16.39 12.85 -26.66
N ARG A 937 -16.92 14.09 -26.71
CA ARG A 937 -18.05 14.49 -25.84
C ARG A 937 -19.25 13.57 -26.03
N ALA A 938 -19.57 13.23 -27.27
CA ALA A 938 -20.69 12.35 -27.59
C ALA A 938 -20.54 10.96 -26.93
N ASP A 939 -19.33 10.40 -26.94
CA ASP A 939 -19.07 9.12 -26.27
C ASP A 939 -19.04 9.26 -24.74
N ALA A 940 -18.53 10.37 -24.20
CA ALA A 940 -18.55 10.65 -22.76
C ALA A 940 -19.98 10.78 -22.23
N GLU A 941 -20.83 11.53 -22.93
CA GLU A 941 -22.26 11.65 -22.62
C GLU A 941 -23.00 10.30 -22.77
N ALA A 942 -22.62 9.48 -23.76
CA ALA A 942 -23.18 8.14 -23.91
C ALA A 942 -22.77 7.19 -22.77
N ILE A 943 -21.51 7.27 -22.29
CA ILE A 943 -21.05 6.52 -21.12
C ILE A 943 -21.84 6.98 -19.89
N ARG A 944 -21.95 8.29 -19.65
CA ARG A 944 -22.72 8.85 -18.53
C ARG A 944 -24.17 8.39 -18.54
N ALA A 945 -24.83 8.46 -19.70
CA ALA A 945 -26.21 8.02 -19.84
C ALA A 945 -26.36 6.52 -19.56
N ALA A 946 -25.39 5.69 -19.98
CA ALA A 946 -25.40 4.26 -19.68
C ALA A 946 -25.12 3.95 -18.19
N GLU A 947 -24.37 4.81 -17.49
CA GLU A 947 -24.15 4.71 -16.05
C GLU A 947 -25.35 5.22 -15.24
N ASP A 948 -26.04 6.27 -15.70
CA ASP A 948 -27.27 6.79 -15.07
C ASP A 948 -28.49 5.86 -15.27
N ASP A 949 -28.48 5.02 -16.31
CA ASP A 949 -29.55 4.06 -16.63
C ASP A 949 -29.38 2.69 -15.94
N ASN A 950 -28.20 2.39 -15.39
CA ASN A 950 -27.87 1.18 -14.62
C ASN A 950 -28.01 1.43 -13.12
#